data_AF-A0A949E3I1-F1
#
_entry.id   AF-A0A949E3I1-F1
#
_cell.length_a   1.000
_cell.length_b   1.000
_cell.length_c   1.000
_cell.angle_alpha   90.00
_cell.angle_beta   90.00
_cell.angle_gamma   90.00
#
_symmetry.space_group_name_H-M   'P 1'
#
loop_
_entity.id
_entity.type
_entity.pdbx_description
1 polymer ?
#
loop_
_entity_poly.entity_id
_entity_poly.type
_entity_poly.pdbx_seq_one_letter_code
_entity_poly.pdbx_strand_id
1 'polypeptide(L)'
;MPVAGMILGWMLLGQASDAVLPPLSEPPRKEPAVLQSLAASDAARAMPPASIDASRNPRRPPELVDEAIRLPADGALTGRPLTLLGALGSTIERRRQLEIVRAYWRLVEAAAEYRFFLDHVRQLEPANIGGEDASLRSVRAEAAARLQEANLQAVRAQFELAALARMSTDAPLPLPTDPPHVGAYRTYFNELFAGRTPPETARLAEKILPLQRRAIDDQAAAVLAAEDALLAVADDRRSGRVNAAAVASCSRELFHRRQTFIRLVCDYNRAIADYGLTVVGPTASTRELVAMLIGPTRQAALPRSSDNRESVNPTSANEPIATPRGEPTPAPPRSRNEPTLAPPREGWRANEPTLAPPREGLQPAGKNEPTLAPPRVQPRYGTPNQPEARLVPVDPQAESSLPPERIANKPSHPFSPSVESGVESASPAAATPLYTALRAATPAVRAKQLTVAIHWDRYLPEDAGKPIGLEECLLRDGGGDRLATIEAYWLLRRRAAQYQILAEQAEFFEALVSVVLQHRNEPTGAADMLRLNAAQLAARAELGRARVALVEAQFALALRIGAADEAAWPLASTVPHSGEYLLKLDAQPQSLIDTWPVRRLAATIPGQCENVRQHAAAVVEAETARVAAAEKYRSGSTAVDQVLETVAAQTEQTSAFLDSLTEYNRSIAEYALTVLPPSTPADKLVSALVVEP
;
A
#
# COMPACT_ATOMS: atom_id res chain seq x y z
N MET A 1 -41.82 -52.27 -5.85
CA MET A 1 -42.95 -51.51 -6.43
C MET A 1 -43.98 -51.25 -5.33
N PRO A 2 -44.81 -50.18 -5.39
CA PRO A 2 -44.36 -48.81 -5.60
C PRO A 2 -45.14 -47.75 -4.76
N VAL A 3 -44.43 -46.85 -4.09
CA VAL A 3 -44.96 -45.61 -3.47
C VAL A 3 -43.79 -44.59 -3.57
N ALA A 4 -43.78 -43.49 -4.32
CA ALA A 4 -44.83 -42.57 -4.80
C ALA A 4 -45.54 -41.87 -3.63
N GLY A 5 -44.99 -40.83 -2.98
CA GLY A 5 -44.17 -39.75 -3.52
C GLY A 5 -45.02 -38.49 -3.55
N MET A 6 -44.68 -37.48 -2.75
CA MET A 6 -45.46 -36.25 -2.64
C MET A 6 -44.55 -35.04 -2.38
N ILE A 7 -44.48 -34.13 -3.36
CA ILE A 7 -43.86 -32.82 -3.22
C ILE A 7 -45.00 -31.82 -3.10
N LEU A 8 -45.15 -31.21 -1.93
CA LEU A 8 -45.92 -29.97 -1.75
C LEU A 8 -45.37 -29.23 -0.53
N GLY A 9 -45.13 -27.93 -0.70
CA GLY A 9 -44.23 -27.16 0.15
C GLY A 9 -44.90 -26.43 1.32
N TRP A 10 -44.05 -25.87 2.18
CA TRP A 10 -44.42 -24.91 3.22
C TRP A 10 -43.64 -23.61 3.01
N MET A 11 -44.34 -22.58 2.56
CA MET A 11 -43.97 -21.18 2.77
C MET A 11 -44.69 -20.66 4.01
N LEU A 12 -44.14 -19.63 4.67
CA LEU A 12 -44.67 -18.96 5.87
C LEU A 12 -44.61 -19.84 7.15
N LEU A 13 -44.27 -19.35 8.34
CA LEU A 13 -44.04 -17.98 8.79
C LEU A 13 -42.65 -17.79 9.45
N GLY A 14 -42.14 -16.56 9.40
CA GLY A 14 -40.89 -16.16 10.05
C GLY A 14 -40.55 -14.68 9.85
N GLN A 15 -41.52 -13.77 10.08
CA GLN A 15 -41.26 -12.34 9.98
C GLN A 15 -40.38 -11.85 11.13
N ALA A 16 -39.09 -11.68 10.86
CA ALA A 16 -38.35 -10.58 11.46
C ALA A 16 -38.85 -9.28 10.81
N SER A 17 -39.02 -8.21 11.58
CA SER A 17 -39.57 -6.95 11.06
C SER A 17 -38.58 -6.25 10.13
N ASP A 18 -39.03 -5.89 8.93
CA ASP A 18 -38.34 -4.94 8.06
C ASP A 18 -38.26 -3.56 8.72
N ALA A 19 -37.17 -3.31 9.45
CA ALA A 19 -36.80 -1.98 9.89
C ALA A 19 -36.29 -1.21 8.67
N VAL A 20 -37.21 -0.48 8.00
CA VAL A 20 -36.91 0.36 6.83
C VAL A 20 -35.68 1.22 7.13
N LEU A 21 -34.61 0.99 6.37
CA LEU A 21 -33.33 1.66 6.56
C LEU A 21 -33.51 3.17 6.36
N PRO A 22 -33.16 4.03 7.35
CA PRO A 22 -32.99 5.45 7.07
C PRO A 22 -31.82 5.61 6.09
N PRO A 23 -31.96 6.42 5.02
CA PRO A 23 -30.88 6.63 4.09
C PRO A 23 -29.71 7.30 4.81
N LEU A 24 -28.51 6.72 4.68
CA LEU A 24 -27.28 7.46 4.93
C LEU A 24 -27.25 8.61 3.91
N SER A 25 -27.13 9.85 4.39
CA SER A 25 -27.07 11.02 3.51
C SER A 25 -25.88 10.88 2.55
N GLU A 26 -26.13 10.82 1.25
CA GLU A 26 -25.06 10.73 0.26
C GLU A 26 -24.18 12.00 0.34
N PRO A 27 -22.90 11.91 0.74
CA PRO A 27 -21.98 13.01 0.49
C PRO A 27 -21.78 13.11 -1.03
N PRO A 28 -21.59 14.33 -1.58
CA PRO A 28 -21.40 14.48 -3.02
C PRO A 28 -20.19 13.67 -3.48
N ARG A 29 -20.34 12.92 -4.57
CA ARG A 29 -19.22 12.32 -5.31
C ARG A 29 -18.23 13.43 -5.66
N LYS A 30 -17.14 13.55 -4.90
CA LYS A 30 -15.95 14.26 -5.36
C LYS A 30 -15.42 13.52 -6.57
N GLU A 31 -15.18 14.22 -7.67
CA GLU A 31 -14.24 13.73 -8.68
C GLU A 31 -12.86 13.62 -8.01
N PRO A 32 -12.07 12.57 -8.29
CA PRO A 32 -10.80 12.37 -7.62
C PRO A 32 -9.86 13.53 -7.95
N ALA A 33 -9.49 14.31 -6.94
CA ALA A 33 -8.45 15.31 -7.07
C ALA A 33 -7.14 14.58 -7.42
N VAL A 34 -6.70 14.71 -8.68
CA VAL A 34 -5.52 14.03 -9.19
C VAL A 34 -4.30 14.46 -8.36
N LEU A 35 -3.82 13.59 -7.47
CA LEU A 35 -2.69 13.84 -6.55
C LEU A 35 -1.32 13.84 -7.27
N GLN A 36 -1.25 14.50 -8.42
CA GLN A 36 -0.03 14.79 -9.16
C GLN A 36 0.57 16.12 -8.71
N SER A 37 1.57 16.03 -7.82
CA SER A 37 2.80 16.83 -7.84
C SER A 37 2.74 18.38 -7.85
N LEU A 38 1.59 19.04 -7.63
CA LEU A 38 1.49 20.50 -7.63
C LEU A 38 1.51 21.11 -6.22
N ALA A 39 0.76 20.54 -5.26
CA ALA A 39 0.65 21.07 -3.89
C ALA A 39 2.01 21.26 -3.18
N ALA A 40 2.96 20.34 -3.44
CA ALA A 40 4.31 20.40 -2.86
C ALA A 40 5.16 21.60 -3.35
N SER A 41 4.80 22.24 -4.47
CA SER A 41 5.54 23.40 -5.00
C SER A 41 5.00 24.73 -4.48
N ASP A 42 3.69 24.84 -4.22
CA ASP A 42 3.06 26.09 -3.79
C ASP A 42 2.91 26.19 -2.27
N ALA A 43 2.71 25.07 -1.55
CA ALA A 43 2.78 25.06 -0.08
C ALA A 43 4.18 25.52 0.41
N ALA A 44 5.24 25.06 -0.27
CA ALA A 44 6.62 25.49 -0.04
C ALA A 44 6.89 26.98 -0.35
N ARG A 45 5.93 27.67 -0.99
CA ARG A 45 6.05 29.07 -1.43
C ARG A 45 5.26 30.05 -0.58
N ALA A 46 4.36 29.56 0.26
CA ALA A 46 3.53 30.35 1.18
C ALA A 46 4.12 30.49 2.60
N MET A 47 5.20 29.76 2.91
CA MET A 47 5.87 29.83 4.22
C MET A 47 6.98 30.90 4.22
N PRO A 48 6.94 31.91 5.10
CA PRO A 48 8.15 32.68 5.42
C PRO A 48 9.12 31.75 6.18
N PRO A 49 10.43 31.74 5.84
CA PRO A 49 11.38 30.88 6.52
C PRO A 49 11.63 31.38 7.95
N ALA A 50 11.06 30.68 8.93
CA ALA A 50 11.59 30.70 10.29
C ALA A 50 13.05 30.22 10.23
N SER A 51 13.97 30.92 10.93
CA SER A 51 15.42 30.79 10.74
C SER A 51 16.01 29.51 11.35
N ILE A 52 15.61 28.35 10.84
CA ILE A 52 16.27 27.07 11.05
C ILE A 52 17.47 26.99 10.08
N ASP A 53 18.55 26.38 10.54
CA ASP A 53 19.89 26.42 9.94
C ASP A 53 19.93 25.97 8.46
N ALA A 54 19.90 26.94 7.54
CA ALA A 54 19.84 26.75 6.09
C ALA A 54 21.14 26.17 5.47
N SER A 55 22.09 25.74 6.30
CA SER A 55 23.34 25.10 5.88
C SER A 55 23.21 23.58 5.66
N ARG A 56 22.17 22.93 6.20
CA ARG A 56 21.93 21.49 6.00
C ARG A 56 21.34 21.22 4.63
N ASN A 57 22.15 20.62 3.73
CA ASN A 57 21.63 19.95 2.54
C ASN A 57 20.57 18.89 2.97
N PRO A 58 19.40 18.83 2.31
CA PRO A 58 18.36 17.87 2.66
C PRO A 58 18.85 16.44 2.39
N ARG A 59 18.97 15.64 3.46
CA ARG A 59 19.40 14.23 3.39
C ARG A 59 18.46 13.45 2.48
N ARG A 60 19.04 12.68 1.55
CA ARG A 60 18.30 11.82 0.61
C ARG A 60 18.26 10.38 1.13
N PRO A 61 17.39 9.49 0.60
CA PRO A 61 17.37 8.08 1.01
C PRO A 61 18.74 7.38 1.04
N PRO A 62 19.69 7.61 0.10
CA PRO A 62 21.03 7.03 0.19
C PRO A 62 21.83 7.50 1.42
N GLU A 63 21.56 8.71 1.91
CA GLU A 63 22.25 9.28 3.08
C GLU A 63 21.63 8.81 4.39
N LEU A 64 20.32 8.60 4.43
CA LEU A 64 19.64 7.93 5.55
C LEU A 64 20.04 6.45 5.65
N VAL A 65 20.28 5.77 4.53
CA VAL A 65 20.85 4.41 4.50
C VAL A 65 22.33 4.40 4.90
N ASP A 66 23.15 5.29 4.33
CA ASP A 66 24.56 5.48 4.73
C ASP A 66 24.67 5.81 6.24
N GLU A 67 23.69 6.53 6.82
CA GLU A 67 23.58 6.77 8.26
C GLU A 67 23.21 5.47 9.00
N ALA A 68 22.11 4.81 8.62
CA ALA A 68 21.57 3.62 9.29
C ALA A 68 22.58 2.47 9.45
N ILE A 69 23.37 2.16 8.41
CA ILE A 69 24.32 1.03 8.44
C ILE A 69 25.63 1.33 9.16
N ARG A 70 25.92 2.59 9.51
CA ARG A 70 27.14 2.96 10.24
C ARG A 70 26.95 2.71 11.74
N LEU A 71 27.39 1.53 12.19
CA LEU A 71 27.53 1.21 13.60
C LEU A 71 28.60 2.12 14.26
N PRO A 72 28.34 2.66 15.46
CA PRO A 72 29.32 3.45 16.20
C PRO A 72 30.37 2.53 16.87
N ALA A 73 31.60 3.04 17.02
CA ALA A 73 32.74 2.24 17.48
C ALA A 73 32.69 1.80 18.95
N ASP A 74 31.77 2.35 19.74
CA ASP A 74 31.50 2.02 21.14
C ASP A 74 30.24 1.13 21.32
N GLY A 75 29.67 0.63 20.23
CA GLY A 75 28.55 -0.31 20.25
C GLY A 75 28.95 -1.72 20.71
N ALA A 76 28.00 -2.44 21.31
CA ALA A 76 28.15 -3.84 21.73
C ALA A 76 28.11 -4.82 20.54
N LEU A 77 27.45 -4.45 19.43
CA LEU A 77 27.39 -5.25 18.22
C LEU A 77 28.74 -5.18 17.47
N THR A 78 29.49 -6.28 17.50
CA THR A 78 30.84 -6.38 16.94
C THR A 78 30.94 -7.47 15.86
N GLY A 79 32.01 -7.43 15.06
CA GLY A 79 32.25 -8.40 14.00
C GLY A 79 33.25 -7.93 12.94
N ARG A 80 33.46 -8.75 11.90
CA ARG A 80 34.28 -8.42 10.73
C ARG A 80 33.44 -7.86 9.58
N PRO A 81 33.92 -6.85 8.84
CA PRO A 81 33.29 -6.41 7.60
C PRO A 81 33.12 -7.56 6.59
N LEU A 82 31.92 -7.68 6.01
CA LEU A 82 31.58 -8.64 4.94
C LEU A 82 30.74 -7.95 3.85
N THR A 83 31.24 -8.00 2.61
CA THR A 83 30.50 -7.57 1.42
C THR A 83 29.51 -8.64 0.98
N LEU A 84 28.45 -8.24 0.25
CA LEU A 84 27.51 -9.16 -0.39
C LEU A 84 28.23 -10.09 -1.39
N LEU A 85 29.22 -9.54 -2.11
CA LEU A 85 30.12 -10.32 -2.98
C LEU A 85 30.93 -11.37 -2.20
N GLY A 86 31.43 -11.03 -1.01
CA GLY A 86 32.14 -11.95 -0.13
C GLY A 86 31.25 -13.06 0.41
N ALA A 87 30.00 -12.74 0.79
CA ALA A 87 29.03 -13.72 1.25
C ALA A 87 28.65 -14.72 0.14
N LEU A 88 28.38 -14.21 -1.07
CA LEU A 88 27.99 -15.01 -2.23
C LEU A 88 29.16 -15.79 -2.85
N GLY A 89 30.42 -15.41 -2.59
CA GLY A 89 31.60 -16.16 -3.02
C GLY A 89 31.66 -17.62 -2.51
N SER A 90 30.84 -17.96 -1.51
CA SER A 90 30.69 -19.32 -0.97
C SER A 90 29.91 -20.30 -1.85
N THR A 91 29.23 -19.83 -2.92
CA THR A 91 28.39 -20.70 -3.77
C THR A 91 28.10 -20.13 -5.17
N ILE A 92 27.98 -21.02 -6.16
CA ILE A 92 27.48 -20.72 -7.52
C ILE A 92 25.99 -21.10 -7.72
N GLU A 93 25.39 -21.79 -6.74
CA GLU A 93 24.01 -22.28 -6.83
C GLU A 93 23.00 -21.15 -6.62
N ARG A 94 22.21 -20.81 -7.65
CA ARG A 94 21.25 -19.68 -7.63
C ARG A 94 20.28 -19.70 -6.44
N ARG A 95 19.77 -20.88 -6.05
CA ARG A 95 18.88 -21.01 -4.88
C ARG A 95 19.58 -20.57 -3.59
N ARG A 96 20.75 -21.15 -3.30
CA ARG A 96 21.56 -20.80 -2.13
C ARG A 96 22.08 -19.36 -2.19
N GLN A 97 22.36 -18.83 -3.38
CA GLN A 97 22.67 -17.40 -3.56
C GLN A 97 21.48 -16.53 -3.10
N LEU A 98 20.24 -16.85 -3.49
CA LEU A 98 19.07 -16.11 -3.03
C LEU A 98 18.86 -16.18 -1.51
N GLU A 99 19.06 -17.36 -0.92
CA GLU A 99 19.00 -17.56 0.54
C GLU A 99 20.05 -16.69 1.26
N ILE A 100 21.28 -16.59 0.74
CA ILE A 100 22.34 -15.70 1.25
C ILE A 100 21.97 -14.22 1.08
N VAL A 101 21.45 -13.78 -0.08
CA VAL A 101 21.04 -12.38 -0.30
C VAL A 101 19.94 -11.98 0.70
N ARG A 102 18.94 -12.84 0.91
CA ARG A 102 17.84 -12.60 1.86
C ARG A 102 18.34 -12.51 3.30
N ALA A 103 19.29 -13.36 3.71
CA ALA A 103 19.91 -13.30 5.04
C ALA A 103 20.81 -12.07 5.22
N TYR A 104 21.54 -11.66 4.17
CA TYR A 104 22.37 -10.45 4.17
C TYR A 104 21.50 -9.20 4.40
N TRP A 105 20.37 -9.06 3.70
CA TRP A 105 19.46 -7.94 3.93
C TRP A 105 18.77 -7.99 5.30
N ARG A 106 18.48 -9.17 5.85
CA ARG A 106 18.00 -9.29 7.24
C ARG A 106 19.04 -8.80 8.26
N LEU A 107 20.32 -9.05 8.03
CA LEU A 107 21.40 -8.53 8.89
C LEU A 107 21.55 -7.00 8.76
N VAL A 108 21.37 -6.43 7.56
CA VAL A 108 21.32 -4.97 7.37
C VAL A 108 20.15 -4.34 8.15
N GLU A 109 18.97 -4.95 8.06
CA GLU A 109 17.75 -4.53 8.77
C GLU A 109 17.97 -4.52 10.29
N ALA A 110 18.48 -5.62 10.86
CA ALA A 110 18.70 -5.77 12.30
C ALA A 110 19.88 -4.92 12.84
N ALA A 111 20.96 -4.73 12.07
CA ALA A 111 22.09 -3.88 12.47
C ALA A 111 21.69 -2.40 12.51
N ALA A 112 20.88 -1.95 11.56
CA ALA A 112 20.31 -0.60 11.55
C ALA A 112 19.30 -0.39 12.69
N GLU A 113 18.44 -1.38 12.98
CA GLU A 113 17.51 -1.32 14.11
C GLU A 113 18.26 -1.21 15.46
N TYR A 114 19.29 -2.03 15.68
CA TYR A 114 20.18 -1.91 16.83
C TYR A 114 20.78 -0.50 16.95
N ARG A 115 21.28 0.06 15.84
CA ARG A 115 21.83 1.42 15.79
C ARG A 115 20.77 2.48 16.13
N PHE A 116 19.56 2.36 15.61
CA PHE A 116 18.47 3.29 15.89
C PHE A 116 18.05 3.25 17.37
N PHE A 117 18.00 2.08 18.01
CA PHE A 117 17.73 2.00 19.45
C PHE A 117 18.86 2.60 20.29
N LEU A 118 20.13 2.43 19.87
CA LEU A 118 21.28 3.04 20.55
C LEU A 118 21.26 4.57 20.44
N ASP A 119 20.95 5.11 19.26
CA ASP A 119 20.74 6.55 19.07
C ASP A 119 19.53 7.06 19.89
N HIS A 120 18.44 6.30 19.96
CA HIS A 120 17.22 6.66 20.71
C HIS A 120 17.46 6.71 22.23
N VAL A 121 18.18 5.73 22.80
CA VAL A 121 18.57 5.76 24.22
C VAL A 121 19.43 7.00 24.52
N ARG A 122 20.47 7.26 23.71
CA ARG A 122 21.34 8.44 23.85
C ARG A 122 20.58 9.77 23.74
N GLN A 123 19.54 9.85 22.89
CA GLN A 123 18.69 11.03 22.78
C GLN A 123 17.81 11.27 24.03
N LEU A 124 17.50 10.23 24.79
CA LEU A 124 16.65 10.29 25.98
C LEU A 124 17.42 10.46 27.31
N GLU A 125 18.72 10.19 27.33
CA GLU A 125 19.61 10.43 28.47
C GLU A 125 19.67 11.90 28.96
N PRO A 126 19.83 12.93 28.10
CA PRO A 126 20.06 14.32 28.53
C PRO A 126 18.80 15.07 29.00
N ALA A 127 18.09 14.50 29.98
CA ALA A 127 17.08 15.19 30.78
C ALA A 127 17.09 14.66 32.22
N ASN A 128 18.12 15.01 32.99
CA ASN A 128 18.23 14.77 34.43
C ASN A 128 18.30 16.10 35.21
N ILE A 129 17.47 17.06 34.78
CA ILE A 129 17.35 18.40 35.36
C ILE A 129 15.95 18.53 35.96
N GLY A 130 15.83 18.30 37.28
CA GLY A 130 14.70 18.73 38.10
C GLY A 130 13.31 18.17 37.73
N GLY A 131 13.05 16.91 38.10
CA GLY A 131 11.71 16.31 38.05
C GLY A 131 11.56 15.23 36.98
N GLU A 132 11.45 13.97 37.41
CA GLU A 132 11.26 12.84 36.49
C GLU A 132 9.81 12.69 36.06
N ASP A 133 9.46 13.33 34.93
CA ASP A 133 8.20 13.09 34.23
C ASP A 133 8.03 11.58 33.93
N ALA A 134 6.97 10.97 34.48
CA ALA A 134 6.79 9.51 34.46
C ALA A 134 6.69 8.92 33.04
N SER A 135 6.19 9.69 32.07
CA SER A 135 6.13 9.32 30.65
C SER A 135 7.52 9.10 30.04
N LEU A 136 8.47 9.99 30.31
CA LEU A 136 9.86 9.85 29.84
C LEU A 136 10.58 8.68 30.51
N ARG A 137 10.30 8.39 31.79
CA ARG A 137 10.83 7.18 32.45
C ARG A 137 10.35 5.90 31.77
N SER A 138 9.07 5.82 31.40
CA SER A 138 8.51 4.67 30.68
C SER A 138 9.21 4.47 29.33
N VAL A 139 9.36 5.54 28.53
CA VAL A 139 10.01 5.44 27.21
C VAL A 139 11.51 5.14 27.32
N ARG A 140 12.22 5.67 28.34
CA ARG A 140 13.62 5.28 28.62
C ARG A 140 13.75 3.79 28.94
N ALA A 141 12.88 3.25 29.80
CA ALA A 141 12.89 1.85 30.18
C ALA A 141 12.57 0.93 28.99
N GLU A 142 11.59 1.31 28.17
CA GLU A 142 11.26 0.62 26.93
C GLU A 142 12.44 0.64 25.94
N ALA A 143 13.01 1.82 25.65
CA ALA A 143 14.14 1.97 24.75
C ALA A 143 15.36 1.14 25.18
N ALA A 144 15.67 1.11 26.48
CA ALA A 144 16.76 0.31 27.03
C ALA A 144 16.51 -1.21 26.91
N ALA A 145 15.28 -1.67 27.16
CA ALA A 145 14.90 -3.08 26.99
C ALA A 145 14.95 -3.50 25.51
N ARG A 146 14.41 -2.66 24.62
CA ARG A 146 14.41 -2.89 23.17
C ARG A 146 15.80 -2.87 22.54
N LEU A 147 16.73 -2.06 23.06
CA LEU A 147 18.14 -2.08 22.63
C LEU A 147 18.78 -3.46 22.86
N GLN A 148 18.44 -4.15 23.95
CA GLN A 148 18.91 -5.52 24.21
C GLN A 148 18.24 -6.54 23.28
N GLU A 149 16.95 -6.38 23.00
CA GLU A 149 16.22 -7.22 22.03
C GLU A 149 16.81 -7.08 20.62
N ALA A 150 17.04 -5.85 20.15
CA ALA A 150 17.63 -5.58 18.83
C ALA A 150 19.07 -6.09 18.71
N ASN A 151 19.87 -5.97 19.78
CA ASN A 151 21.21 -6.57 19.84
C ASN A 151 21.14 -8.10 19.68
N LEU A 152 20.19 -8.76 20.32
CA LEU A 152 19.98 -10.21 20.18
C LEU A 152 19.53 -10.60 18.77
N GLN A 153 18.62 -9.85 18.14
CA GLN A 153 18.20 -10.13 16.75
C GLN A 153 19.35 -9.87 15.75
N ALA A 154 20.16 -8.83 15.95
CA ALA A 154 21.34 -8.57 15.14
C ALA A 154 22.34 -9.72 15.23
N VAL A 155 22.73 -10.15 16.44
CA VAL A 155 23.62 -11.31 16.65
C VAL A 155 23.04 -12.59 16.05
N ARG A 156 21.73 -12.81 16.15
CA ARG A 156 21.05 -13.95 15.51
C ARG A 156 21.17 -13.91 13.98
N ALA A 157 20.99 -12.74 13.36
CA ALA A 157 21.17 -12.56 11.92
C ALA A 157 22.64 -12.71 11.48
N GLN A 158 23.61 -12.33 12.34
CA GLN A 158 25.03 -12.59 12.09
C GLN A 158 25.32 -14.08 12.01
N PHE A 159 24.81 -14.89 12.96
CA PHE A 159 24.97 -16.35 12.96
C PHE A 159 24.31 -17.01 11.75
N GLU A 160 23.10 -16.57 11.36
CA GLU A 160 22.41 -17.09 10.17
C GLU A 160 23.22 -16.84 8.89
N LEU A 161 23.70 -15.60 8.68
CA LEU A 161 24.52 -15.26 7.53
C LEU A 161 25.86 -16.01 7.54
N ALA A 162 26.52 -16.14 8.70
CA ALA A 162 27.77 -16.88 8.84
C ALA A 162 27.62 -18.35 8.44
N ALA A 163 26.54 -19.01 8.87
CA ALA A 163 26.24 -20.40 8.52
C ALA A 163 25.93 -20.58 7.03
N LEU A 164 25.11 -19.69 6.44
CA LEU A 164 24.78 -19.74 5.02
C LEU A 164 26.00 -19.47 4.12
N ALA A 165 26.85 -18.52 4.51
CA ALA A 165 28.11 -18.17 3.83
C ALA A 165 29.29 -19.13 4.14
N ARG A 166 29.07 -20.17 4.97
CA ARG A 166 30.09 -21.17 5.38
C ARG A 166 31.35 -20.55 6.01
N MET A 167 31.18 -19.55 6.86
CA MET A 167 32.28 -19.01 7.66
C MET A 167 32.77 -20.04 8.70
N SER A 168 34.05 -19.96 9.08
CA SER A 168 34.59 -20.77 10.19
C SER A 168 33.91 -20.36 11.50
N THR A 169 33.72 -21.32 12.41
CA THR A 169 33.25 -21.08 13.79
C THR A 169 34.16 -20.14 14.57
N ASP A 170 35.45 -20.12 14.22
CA ASP A 170 36.48 -19.36 14.93
C ASP A 170 36.71 -17.98 14.29
N ALA A 171 36.02 -17.67 13.19
CA ALA A 171 36.08 -16.37 12.55
C ALA A 171 35.10 -15.39 13.23
N PRO A 172 35.48 -14.11 13.43
CA PRO A 172 34.54 -13.10 13.92
C PRO A 172 33.28 -13.03 13.05
N LEU A 173 32.13 -12.89 13.71
CA LEU A 173 30.81 -12.78 13.07
C LEU A 173 30.75 -11.66 12.03
N PRO A 174 29.94 -11.78 10.96
CA PRO A 174 29.90 -10.79 9.89
C PRO A 174 29.20 -9.49 10.31
N LEU A 175 29.62 -8.37 9.72
CA LEU A 175 28.90 -7.10 9.68
C LEU A 175 28.75 -6.67 8.22
N PRO A 176 27.57 -6.21 7.78
CA PRO A 176 27.33 -5.89 6.37
C PRO A 176 28.01 -4.56 6.00
N THR A 177 28.68 -4.52 4.84
CA THR A 177 29.36 -3.31 4.35
C THR A 177 28.65 -2.60 3.22
N ASP A 178 27.99 -3.38 2.36
CA ASP A 178 27.44 -2.88 1.11
C ASP A 178 26.05 -2.29 1.38
N PRO A 179 25.80 -1.01 1.07
CA PRO A 179 24.50 -0.39 1.30
C PRO A 179 23.44 -0.99 0.36
N PRO A 180 22.20 -1.21 0.84
CA PRO A 180 21.08 -1.60 -0.02
C PRO A 180 20.77 -0.54 -1.07
N HIS A 181 20.34 -0.98 -2.26
CA HIS A 181 19.95 -0.09 -3.35
C HIS A 181 18.66 0.67 -3.01
N VAL A 182 18.67 1.98 -3.20
CA VAL A 182 17.48 2.85 -3.03
C VAL A 182 17.18 3.71 -4.25
N GLY A 183 17.92 3.54 -5.35
CA GLY A 183 17.65 4.26 -6.60
C GLY A 183 16.51 3.61 -7.38
N ALA A 184 16.14 4.19 -8.53
CA ALA A 184 15.28 3.48 -9.48
C ALA A 184 15.99 2.22 -10.00
N TYR A 185 15.30 1.08 -9.96
CA TYR A 185 15.74 -0.18 -10.54
C TYR A 185 15.08 -0.38 -11.91
N ARG A 186 15.86 -0.70 -12.95
CA ARG A 186 15.34 -1.02 -14.29
C ARG A 186 15.29 -2.52 -14.51
N THR A 187 14.06 -3.02 -14.59
CA THR A 187 13.71 -4.40 -14.95
C THR A 187 14.11 -4.74 -16.38
N TYR A 188 13.92 -3.82 -17.33
CA TYR A 188 13.92 -4.13 -18.78
C TYR A 188 12.90 -5.21 -19.15
N PHE A 189 11.73 -5.22 -18.49
CA PHE A 189 10.73 -6.27 -18.64
C PHE A 189 10.28 -6.47 -20.10
N ASN A 190 10.01 -5.37 -20.81
CA ASN A 190 9.55 -5.43 -22.21
C ASN A 190 10.65 -5.93 -23.15
N GLU A 191 11.90 -5.49 -22.97
CA GLU A 191 13.05 -5.89 -23.80
C GLU A 191 13.50 -7.32 -23.51
N LEU A 192 13.43 -7.75 -22.24
CA LEU A 192 13.75 -9.11 -21.83
C LEU A 192 12.67 -10.10 -22.26
N PHE A 193 11.39 -9.76 -22.19
CA PHE A 193 10.28 -10.69 -22.46
C PHE A 193 9.59 -10.49 -23.82
N ALA A 194 10.13 -9.62 -24.69
CA ALA A 194 9.72 -9.51 -26.09
C ALA A 194 9.69 -10.89 -26.79
N GLY A 195 8.48 -11.37 -27.11
CA GLY A 195 8.26 -12.64 -27.81
C GLY A 195 8.34 -13.91 -26.94
N ARG A 196 8.33 -13.82 -25.60
CA ARG A 196 8.26 -14.97 -24.69
C ARG A 196 7.39 -14.70 -23.46
N THR A 197 6.74 -15.73 -22.93
CA THR A 197 5.93 -15.60 -21.71
C THR A 197 6.81 -15.19 -20.51
N PRO A 198 6.48 -14.11 -19.79
CA PRO A 198 7.24 -13.68 -18.62
C PRO A 198 6.94 -14.55 -17.38
N PRO A 199 7.94 -14.87 -16.54
CA PRO A 199 7.71 -15.50 -15.24
C PRO A 199 6.81 -14.66 -14.33
N GLU A 200 6.11 -15.33 -13.41
CA GLU A 200 5.17 -14.71 -12.48
C GLU A 200 5.84 -13.68 -11.56
N THR A 201 7.01 -14.02 -11.00
CA THR A 201 7.85 -13.10 -10.21
C THR A 201 8.27 -11.87 -11.01
N ALA A 202 8.50 -12.02 -12.32
CA ALA A 202 8.81 -10.89 -13.19
C ALA A 202 7.60 -9.99 -13.45
N ARG A 203 6.41 -10.58 -13.67
CA ARG A 203 5.13 -9.83 -13.82
C ARG A 203 4.79 -9.02 -12.57
N LEU A 204 5.00 -9.57 -11.38
CA LEU A 204 4.79 -8.86 -10.12
C LEU A 204 5.80 -7.72 -9.93
N ALA A 205 7.10 -8.03 -10.06
CA ALA A 205 8.19 -7.08 -9.84
C ALA A 205 8.07 -5.82 -10.71
N GLU A 206 7.66 -5.96 -11.98
CA GLU A 206 7.43 -4.82 -12.88
C GLU A 206 6.43 -3.80 -12.30
N LYS A 207 5.37 -4.27 -11.63
CA LYS A 207 4.36 -3.38 -11.02
C LYS A 207 4.78 -2.90 -9.62
N ILE A 208 5.40 -3.74 -8.78
CA ILE A 208 5.69 -3.36 -7.38
C ILE A 208 7.00 -2.57 -7.19
N LEU A 209 8.05 -2.78 -8.00
CA LEU A 209 9.34 -2.10 -7.78
C LEU A 209 9.25 -0.57 -7.93
N PRO A 210 8.51 0.02 -8.91
CA PRO A 210 8.31 1.46 -8.97
C PRO A 210 7.53 2.02 -7.76
N LEU A 211 6.54 1.26 -7.26
CA LEU A 211 5.71 1.64 -6.12
C LEU A 211 6.49 1.59 -4.80
N GLN A 212 7.26 0.52 -4.57
CA GLN A 212 8.17 0.39 -3.43
C GLN A 212 9.23 1.50 -3.45
N ARG A 213 9.80 1.82 -4.61
CA ARG A 213 10.75 2.93 -4.75
C ARG A 213 10.15 4.29 -4.36
N ARG A 214 8.91 4.57 -4.77
CA ARG A 214 8.18 5.79 -4.36
C ARG A 214 7.89 5.80 -2.86
N ALA A 215 7.47 4.67 -2.30
CA ALA A 215 7.23 4.55 -0.86
C ALA A 215 8.51 4.78 -0.03
N ILE A 216 9.69 4.42 -0.55
CA ILE A 216 11.00 4.76 0.08
C ILE A 216 11.25 6.28 0.10
N ASP A 217 10.90 7.02 -0.96
CA ASP A 217 11.02 8.48 -0.99
C ASP A 217 10.01 9.15 -0.03
N ASP A 218 8.74 8.75 -0.10
CA ASP A 218 7.69 9.29 0.76
C ASP A 218 7.99 9.00 2.25
N GLN A 219 8.53 7.81 2.57
CA GLN A 219 8.95 7.44 3.92
C GLN A 219 10.23 8.15 4.38
N ALA A 220 11.19 8.45 3.47
CA ALA A 220 12.35 9.26 3.82
C ALA A 220 11.96 10.69 4.21
N ALA A 221 10.98 11.28 3.51
CA ALA A 221 10.41 12.57 3.89
C ALA A 221 9.71 12.50 5.26
N ALA A 222 8.97 11.42 5.55
CA ALA A 222 8.33 11.21 6.85
C ALA A 222 9.33 11.07 8.01
N VAL A 223 10.49 10.44 7.80
CA VAL A 223 11.58 10.39 8.79
C VAL A 223 12.09 11.81 9.09
N LEU A 224 12.41 12.60 8.07
CA LEU A 224 12.96 13.95 8.26
C LEU A 224 11.98 14.88 8.97
N ALA A 225 10.71 14.87 8.56
CA ALA A 225 9.69 15.69 9.21
C ALA A 225 9.44 15.28 10.68
N ALA A 226 9.58 14.00 11.03
CA ALA A 226 9.53 13.55 12.41
C ALA A 226 10.75 13.99 13.23
N GLU A 227 11.93 14.13 12.61
CA GLU A 227 13.12 14.73 13.26
C GLU A 227 12.91 16.23 13.52
N ASP A 228 12.41 16.98 12.54
CA ASP A 228 12.13 18.41 12.68
C ASP A 228 11.03 18.68 13.73
N ALA A 229 9.97 17.87 13.75
CA ALA A 229 8.93 17.94 14.77
C ALA A 229 9.45 17.62 16.18
N LEU A 230 10.29 16.59 16.34
CA LEU A 230 10.91 16.27 17.63
C LEU A 230 11.83 17.40 18.12
N LEU A 231 12.60 18.03 17.23
CA LEU A 231 13.46 19.15 17.58
C LEU A 231 12.64 20.35 18.07
N ALA A 232 11.59 20.75 17.35
CA ALA A 232 10.72 21.85 17.75
C ALA A 232 10.01 21.60 19.09
N VAL A 233 9.48 20.40 19.30
CA VAL A 233 8.83 20.00 20.56
C VAL A 233 9.84 19.93 21.73
N ALA A 234 11.11 19.59 21.46
CA ALA A 234 12.17 19.67 22.46
C ALA A 234 12.54 21.11 22.86
N ASP A 235 12.54 22.06 21.92
CA ASP A 235 12.75 23.49 22.22
C ASP A 235 11.56 24.12 22.95
N ASP A 236 10.33 23.72 22.62
CA ASP A 236 9.14 24.07 23.40
C ASP A 236 9.20 23.48 24.82
N ARG A 237 9.69 22.25 25.00
CA ARG A 237 9.84 21.63 26.34
C ARG A 237 10.93 22.31 27.16
N ARG A 238 12.05 22.71 26.54
CA ARG A 238 13.09 23.57 27.15
C ARG A 238 12.53 24.93 27.58
N SER A 239 11.61 25.47 26.79
CA SER A 239 10.92 26.74 27.05
C SER A 239 9.71 26.65 27.98
N GLY A 240 9.38 25.45 28.50
CA GLY A 240 8.22 25.22 29.37
C GLY A 240 6.86 25.32 28.67
N ARG A 241 6.81 25.36 27.33
CA ARG A 241 5.57 25.53 26.53
C ARG A 241 4.79 24.23 26.33
N VAL A 242 5.47 23.09 26.33
CA VAL A 242 4.86 21.74 26.24
C VAL A 242 5.35 20.83 27.36
N ASN A 243 4.59 19.77 27.63
CA ASN A 243 4.94 18.75 28.61
C ASN A 243 5.89 17.67 28.03
N ALA A 244 6.38 16.77 28.88
CA ALA A 244 7.24 15.68 28.47
C ALA A 244 6.55 14.56 27.66
N ALA A 245 5.22 14.44 27.71
CA ALA A 245 4.49 13.45 26.92
C ALA A 245 4.54 13.77 25.42
N ALA A 246 4.52 15.05 25.04
CA ALA A 246 4.72 15.48 23.65
C ALA A 246 6.10 15.04 23.10
N VAL A 247 7.17 15.31 23.84
CA VAL A 247 8.54 14.84 23.49
C VAL A 247 8.58 13.32 23.38
N ALA A 248 7.99 12.60 24.33
CA ALA A 248 7.90 11.15 24.32
C ALA A 248 7.13 10.62 23.09
N SER A 249 6.09 11.31 22.64
CA SER A 249 5.29 10.92 21.47
C SER A 249 6.07 11.13 20.17
N CYS A 250 6.62 12.33 19.94
CA CYS A 250 7.44 12.61 18.76
C CYS A 250 8.69 11.70 18.68
N SER A 251 9.27 11.33 19.82
CA SER A 251 10.44 10.43 19.87
C SER A 251 10.09 8.98 19.49
N ARG A 252 8.94 8.46 19.93
CA ARG A 252 8.41 7.16 19.46
C ARG A 252 8.07 7.19 17.97
N GLU A 253 7.43 8.25 17.49
CA GLU A 253 7.03 8.38 16.09
C GLU A 253 8.26 8.43 15.17
N LEU A 254 9.27 9.25 15.48
CA LEU A 254 10.54 9.26 14.75
C LEU A 254 11.17 7.86 14.71
N PHE A 255 11.21 7.17 15.86
CA PHE A 255 11.79 5.84 15.94
C PHE A 255 11.03 4.83 15.06
N HIS A 256 9.70 4.83 15.10
CA HIS A 256 8.85 4.01 14.22
C HIS A 256 9.09 4.31 12.74
N ARG A 257 9.22 5.59 12.35
CA ARG A 257 9.52 5.99 10.97
C ARG A 257 10.90 5.51 10.52
N ARG A 258 11.92 5.53 11.39
CA ARG A 258 13.26 4.99 11.12
C ARG A 258 13.25 3.47 10.92
N GLN A 259 12.59 2.70 11.79
CA GLN A 259 12.38 1.25 11.60
C GLN A 259 11.66 0.93 10.28
N THR A 260 10.54 1.59 10.03
CA THR A 260 9.74 1.40 8.81
C THR A 260 10.54 1.72 7.54
N PHE A 261 11.39 2.76 7.58
CA PHE A 261 12.26 3.12 6.46
C PHE A 261 13.25 2.00 6.10
N ILE A 262 14.04 1.51 7.06
CA ILE A 262 15.05 0.48 6.72
C ILE A 262 14.42 -0.85 6.32
N ARG A 263 13.30 -1.25 6.96
CA ARG A 263 12.55 -2.45 6.56
C ARG A 263 12.09 -2.36 5.11
N LEU A 264 11.46 -1.25 4.72
CA LEU A 264 10.97 -1.03 3.35
C LEU A 264 12.11 -1.02 2.32
N VAL A 265 13.28 -0.47 2.67
CA VAL A 265 14.49 -0.55 1.84
C VAL A 265 14.97 -2.00 1.70
N CYS A 266 14.93 -2.80 2.78
CA CYS A 266 15.31 -4.21 2.74
C CYS A 266 14.27 -5.07 2.00
N ASP A 267 12.97 -4.76 2.09
CA ASP A 267 11.89 -5.36 1.29
C ASP A 267 12.13 -5.14 -0.21
N TYR A 268 12.41 -3.90 -0.62
CA TYR A 268 12.75 -3.54 -2.00
C TYR A 268 13.97 -4.30 -2.53
N ASN A 269 15.01 -4.45 -1.71
CA ASN A 269 16.22 -5.18 -2.10
C ASN A 269 16.01 -6.70 -2.14
N ARG A 270 15.09 -7.24 -1.34
CA ARG A 270 14.63 -8.64 -1.43
C ARG A 270 13.80 -8.86 -2.71
N ALA A 271 12.92 -7.94 -3.09
CA ALA A 271 12.18 -7.98 -4.36
C ALA A 271 13.10 -7.86 -5.60
N ILE A 272 14.12 -6.99 -5.54
CA ILE A 272 15.18 -6.89 -6.56
C ILE A 272 15.95 -8.21 -6.68
N ALA A 273 16.23 -8.90 -5.56
CA ALA A 273 16.90 -10.19 -5.58
C ALA A 273 16.04 -11.30 -6.21
N ASP A 274 14.77 -11.38 -5.84
CA ASP A 274 13.81 -12.33 -6.41
C ASP A 274 13.62 -12.11 -7.92
N TYR A 275 13.57 -10.85 -8.38
CA TYR A 275 13.57 -10.52 -9.81
C TYR A 275 14.90 -10.88 -10.49
N GLY A 276 16.01 -10.39 -9.95
CA GLY A 276 17.35 -10.54 -10.51
C GLY A 276 17.72 -12.00 -10.73
N LEU A 277 17.58 -12.84 -9.70
CA LEU A 277 17.88 -14.27 -9.82
C LEU A 277 16.83 -15.06 -10.64
N THR A 278 15.66 -14.49 -10.94
CA THR A 278 14.72 -15.05 -11.94
C THR A 278 15.19 -14.76 -13.37
N VAL A 279 15.62 -13.52 -13.68
CA VAL A 279 15.94 -13.11 -15.06
C VAL A 279 17.36 -13.43 -15.51
N VAL A 280 18.28 -13.63 -14.56
CA VAL A 280 19.69 -13.88 -14.81
C VAL A 280 19.95 -15.34 -15.21
N GLY A 281 20.54 -15.53 -16.38
CA GLY A 281 20.93 -16.86 -16.87
C GLY A 281 21.94 -17.57 -15.95
N PRO A 282 22.03 -18.91 -16.03
CA PRO A 282 22.88 -19.71 -15.14
C PRO A 282 24.39 -19.43 -15.30
N THR A 283 24.80 -18.80 -16.41
CA THR A 283 26.18 -18.49 -16.75
C THR A 283 26.73 -17.19 -16.14
N ALA A 284 25.88 -16.28 -15.67
CA ALA A 284 26.34 -14.98 -15.18
C ALA A 284 27.10 -15.12 -13.85
N SER A 285 28.23 -14.43 -13.74
CA SER A 285 29.11 -14.46 -12.58
C SER A 285 28.49 -13.83 -11.34
N THR A 286 29.01 -14.21 -10.17
CA THR A 286 28.62 -13.60 -8.88
C THR A 286 28.88 -12.08 -8.87
N ARG A 287 29.85 -11.58 -9.64
CA ARG A 287 30.15 -10.14 -9.74
C ARG A 287 29.11 -9.38 -10.56
N GLU A 288 28.66 -9.95 -11.68
CA GLU A 288 27.55 -9.38 -12.47
C GLU A 288 26.25 -9.40 -11.67
N LEU A 289 25.98 -10.51 -10.95
CA LEU A 289 24.81 -10.59 -10.06
C LEU A 289 24.84 -9.50 -8.99
N VAL A 290 25.95 -9.30 -8.26
CA VAL A 290 26.07 -8.23 -7.26
C VAL A 290 25.92 -6.85 -7.90
N ALA A 291 26.50 -6.61 -9.08
CA ALA A 291 26.36 -5.34 -9.80
C ALA A 291 24.91 -5.03 -10.22
N MET A 292 24.06 -6.05 -10.42
CA MET A 292 22.62 -5.87 -10.57
C MET A 292 21.92 -5.57 -9.25
N LEU A 293 22.28 -6.25 -8.16
CA LEU A 293 21.56 -6.12 -6.87
C LEU A 293 21.78 -4.77 -6.18
N ILE A 294 23.01 -4.24 -6.21
CA ILE A 294 23.41 -3.02 -5.48
C ILE A 294 23.96 -1.91 -6.40
N GLY A 295 23.83 -2.08 -7.71
CA GLY A 295 24.43 -1.20 -8.71
C GLY A 295 25.94 -1.42 -8.90
N PRO A 296 26.58 -0.67 -9.83
CA PRO A 296 28.01 -0.77 -10.04
C PRO A 296 28.76 -0.38 -8.76
N THR A 297 29.53 -1.33 -8.22
CA THR A 297 30.24 -1.17 -6.94
C THR A 297 31.06 0.12 -6.93
N ARG A 298 30.80 1.02 -5.98
CA ARG A 298 31.70 2.15 -5.69
C ARG A 298 33.09 1.57 -5.43
N GLN A 299 34.01 1.74 -6.38
CA GLN A 299 35.43 1.58 -6.08
C GLN A 299 35.79 2.64 -5.06
N ALA A 300 35.97 2.23 -3.81
CA ALA A 300 36.59 3.08 -2.80
C ALA A 300 37.94 3.53 -3.38
N ALA A 301 38.14 4.85 -3.48
CA ALA A 301 39.37 5.40 -3.99
C ALA A 301 40.49 4.98 -3.03
N LEU A 302 41.31 4.02 -3.47
CA LEU A 302 42.53 3.63 -2.76
C LEU A 302 43.33 4.91 -2.50
N PRO A 303 43.84 5.14 -1.27
CA PRO A 303 44.72 6.27 -1.02
C PRO A 303 45.90 6.14 -1.97
N ARG A 304 46.05 7.11 -2.88
CA ARG A 304 47.21 7.16 -3.78
C ARG A 304 48.45 7.22 -2.88
N SER A 305 49.28 6.18 -2.95
CA SER A 305 50.54 6.13 -2.24
C SER A 305 51.29 7.43 -2.50
N SER A 306 51.73 8.09 -1.43
CA SER A 306 52.45 9.35 -1.50
C SER A 306 53.80 9.13 -2.17
N ASP A 307 53.84 9.37 -3.48
CA ASP A 307 55.05 9.16 -4.27
C ASP A 307 56.11 10.18 -3.83
N ASN A 308 57.21 9.68 -3.28
CA ASN A 308 58.19 10.49 -2.58
C ASN A 308 59.04 11.29 -3.57
N ARG A 309 58.93 12.63 -3.55
CA ARG A 309 59.90 13.51 -4.22
C ARG A 309 60.13 14.80 -3.43
N GLU A 310 61.40 15.16 -3.36
CA GLU A 310 61.93 16.14 -2.41
C GLU A 310 61.68 17.59 -2.81
N SER A 311 61.68 18.46 -1.80
CA SER A 311 61.47 19.90 -1.94
C SER A 311 62.69 20.61 -2.54
N VAL A 312 62.57 21.12 -3.77
CA VAL A 312 63.53 22.12 -4.30
C VAL A 312 62.79 23.29 -4.94
N ASN A 313 63.06 24.47 -4.38
CA ASN A 313 62.88 25.82 -4.92
C ASN A 313 64.25 26.53 -4.75
N PRO A 314 64.59 27.65 -5.42
CA PRO A 314 63.69 28.70 -5.94
C PRO A 314 64.10 29.38 -7.29
N THR A 315 63.38 30.47 -7.65
CA THR A 315 63.88 31.73 -8.27
C THR A 315 63.47 32.09 -9.72
N SER A 316 62.44 32.96 -9.82
CA SER A 316 62.30 34.20 -10.62
C SER A 316 62.91 34.38 -12.04
N ALA A 317 62.08 34.75 -13.05
CA ALA A 317 62.13 36.07 -13.76
C ALA A 317 61.27 36.16 -15.06
N ASN A 318 60.65 37.34 -15.26
CA ASN A 318 59.90 37.96 -16.39
C ASN A 318 59.73 37.35 -17.82
N GLU A 319 58.44 37.34 -18.25
CA GLU A 319 57.88 37.88 -19.53
C GLU A 319 58.32 37.29 -20.92
N PRO A 320 57.64 37.63 -22.05
CA PRO A 320 56.32 37.07 -22.43
C PRO A 320 56.26 36.56 -23.90
N ILE A 321 55.11 36.02 -24.35
CA ILE A 321 54.47 36.17 -25.71
C ILE A 321 53.51 35.00 -26.06
N ALA A 322 52.42 35.35 -26.75
CA ALA A 322 51.49 34.55 -27.58
C ALA A 322 50.77 33.30 -27.00
N THR A 323 49.44 33.34 -27.06
CA THR A 323 48.56 32.15 -27.06
C THR A 323 48.48 31.51 -28.46
N PRO A 324 48.01 30.26 -28.55
CA PRO A 324 46.65 30.10 -29.10
C PRO A 324 45.72 29.24 -28.22
N ARG A 325 44.41 29.33 -28.51
CA ARG A 325 43.32 28.63 -27.80
C ARG A 325 43.45 27.10 -27.83
N GLY A 326 43.02 26.47 -26.74
CA GLY A 326 42.85 25.01 -26.66
C GLY A 326 42.32 24.55 -25.29
N GLU A 327 41.22 25.13 -24.80
CA GLU A 327 40.60 24.73 -23.53
C GLU A 327 39.99 23.32 -23.63
N PRO A 328 40.45 22.33 -22.82
CA PRO A 328 39.72 21.09 -22.65
C PRO A 328 38.61 21.31 -21.62
N THR A 329 37.37 21.45 -22.08
CA THR A 329 36.20 21.62 -21.20
C THR A 329 36.17 20.52 -20.13
N PRO A 330 36.21 20.85 -18.82
CA PRO A 330 36.09 19.85 -17.78
C PRO A 330 34.67 19.25 -17.83
N ALA A 331 34.58 17.93 -18.03
CA ALA A 331 33.31 17.24 -18.08
C ALA A 331 32.57 17.39 -16.73
N PRO A 332 31.25 17.68 -16.72
CA PRO A 332 30.50 17.82 -15.49
C PRO A 332 30.45 16.49 -14.71
N PRO A 333 30.42 16.52 -13.37
CA PRO A 333 30.33 15.30 -12.56
C PRO A 333 29.02 14.55 -12.87
N ARG A 334 29.14 13.24 -13.14
CA ARG A 334 27.96 12.39 -13.41
C ARG A 334 27.03 12.33 -12.21
N SER A 335 25.73 12.30 -12.49
CA SER A 335 24.68 12.39 -11.48
C SER A 335 24.59 11.12 -10.63
N ARG A 336 24.32 11.29 -9.33
CA ARG A 336 24.12 10.22 -8.33
C ARG A 336 22.79 9.43 -8.52
N ASN A 337 22.13 9.60 -9.67
CA ASN A 337 20.82 9.07 -10.01
C ASN A 337 20.83 8.17 -11.27
N GLU A 338 22.00 7.70 -11.74
CA GLU A 338 22.05 6.69 -12.80
C GLU A 338 21.32 5.40 -12.31
N PRO A 339 20.31 4.89 -13.04
CA PRO A 339 19.52 3.75 -12.59
C PRO A 339 20.34 2.46 -12.62
N THR A 340 20.09 1.56 -11.67
CA THR A 340 20.70 0.22 -11.68
C THR A 340 19.99 -0.66 -12.71
N LEU A 341 20.76 -1.41 -13.49
CA LEU A 341 20.31 -2.07 -14.71
C LEU A 341 20.30 -3.59 -14.54
N ALA A 342 19.17 -4.24 -14.86
CA ALA A 342 19.23 -5.59 -15.42
C ALA A 342 19.92 -5.56 -16.80
N PRO A 343 20.62 -6.63 -17.22
CA PRO A 343 21.52 -6.57 -18.36
C PRO A 343 20.77 -6.37 -19.69
N PRO A 344 21.07 -5.31 -20.47
CA PRO A 344 20.65 -5.21 -21.86
C PRO A 344 21.35 -6.26 -22.72
N ARG A 345 20.80 -6.52 -23.92
CA ARG A 345 21.08 -7.72 -24.74
C ARG A 345 22.42 -7.71 -25.50
N GLU A 346 23.41 -6.95 -25.04
CA GLU A 346 24.71 -6.79 -25.73
C GLU A 346 25.64 -7.99 -25.45
N GLY A 347 26.10 -8.64 -26.53
CA GLY A 347 27.01 -9.79 -26.47
C GLY A 347 26.62 -10.97 -27.38
N TRP A 348 25.34 -11.08 -27.77
CA TRP A 348 24.82 -12.24 -28.52
C TRP A 348 24.88 -12.07 -30.06
N ARG A 349 26.01 -11.58 -30.58
CA ARG A 349 26.32 -11.58 -32.03
C ARG A 349 27.78 -11.93 -32.31
N ALA A 350 28.02 -13.23 -32.51
CA ALA A 350 29.11 -13.78 -33.30
C ALA A 350 28.59 -15.03 -34.03
N ASN A 351 29.13 -15.33 -35.21
CA ASN A 351 28.78 -16.47 -36.07
C ASN A 351 27.43 -16.39 -36.83
N GLU A 352 27.25 -15.36 -37.67
CA GLU A 352 26.47 -15.50 -38.92
C GLU A 352 27.42 -15.93 -40.06
N PRO A 353 27.22 -17.09 -40.71
CA PRO A 353 27.83 -17.40 -42.00
C PRO A 353 27.09 -16.69 -43.15
N THR A 354 27.84 -16.33 -44.19
CA THR A 354 27.46 -15.42 -45.28
C THR A 354 26.22 -15.81 -46.11
N LEU A 355 25.51 -14.75 -46.55
CA LEU A 355 24.38 -14.69 -47.49
C LEU A 355 24.41 -15.66 -48.70
N ALA A 356 23.21 -16.05 -49.13
CA ALA A 356 22.87 -16.39 -50.51
C ALA A 356 21.60 -15.60 -50.95
N PRO A 357 21.45 -15.22 -52.23
CA PRO A 357 20.39 -14.30 -52.69
C PRO A 357 19.00 -14.97 -52.83
N PRO A 358 17.91 -14.16 -52.85
CA PRO A 358 16.53 -14.67 -52.87
C PRO A 358 16.11 -15.25 -54.22
N ARG A 359 15.05 -16.07 -54.21
CA ARG A 359 14.39 -16.59 -55.41
C ARG A 359 12.88 -16.44 -55.30
N GLU A 360 12.29 -15.70 -56.22
CA GLU A 360 10.84 -15.52 -56.33
C GLU A 360 10.17 -16.73 -56.99
N GLY A 361 8.87 -16.91 -56.69
CA GLY A 361 7.92 -17.65 -57.53
C GLY A 361 7.93 -19.18 -57.41
N LEU A 362 6.81 -19.76 -56.92
CA LEU A 362 5.94 -20.66 -57.71
C LEU A 362 4.82 -21.28 -56.84
N GLN A 363 3.59 -20.83 -57.12
CA GLN A 363 2.34 -21.61 -57.04
C GLN A 363 1.71 -21.54 -58.46
N PRO A 364 0.68 -22.34 -58.85
CA PRO A 364 -0.19 -23.19 -58.02
C PRO A 364 -0.46 -24.62 -58.60
N ALA A 365 -1.54 -25.24 -58.10
CA ALA A 365 -2.27 -26.43 -58.57
C ALA A 365 -1.82 -27.82 -58.03
N GLY A 366 -2.74 -28.69 -57.58
CA GLY A 366 -4.17 -28.46 -57.30
C GLY A 366 -5.03 -29.74 -57.15
N LYS A 367 -6.31 -29.53 -56.78
CA LYS A 367 -7.45 -30.48 -56.78
C LYS A 367 -7.43 -31.67 -55.80
N ASN A 368 -8.36 -31.67 -54.83
CA ASN A 368 -9.62 -32.44 -54.94
C ASN A 368 -10.51 -32.26 -53.68
N GLU A 369 -11.78 -31.89 -53.88
CA GLU A 369 -12.87 -32.20 -52.93
C GLU A 369 -13.53 -33.54 -53.34
N PRO A 370 -14.48 -34.06 -52.54
CA PRO A 370 -15.86 -34.00 -53.05
C PRO A 370 -16.91 -33.46 -52.06
N THR A 371 -17.85 -32.73 -52.64
CA THR A 371 -19.03 -32.08 -52.04
C THR A 371 -20.10 -33.06 -51.53
N LEU A 372 -20.94 -32.65 -50.56
CA LEU A 372 -22.38 -32.96 -50.57
C LEU A 372 -23.24 -32.02 -49.69
N ALA A 373 -24.32 -31.51 -50.28
CA ALA A 373 -25.46 -30.73 -49.76
C ALA A 373 -26.66 -31.01 -50.73
N PRO A 374 -27.88 -30.42 -50.68
CA PRO A 374 -28.46 -29.30 -49.90
C PRO A 374 -29.88 -29.72 -49.34
N PRO A 375 -30.99 -28.92 -49.28
CA PRO A 375 -31.23 -27.46 -49.40
C PRO A 375 -32.15 -26.80 -48.33
N ARG A 376 -32.30 -25.47 -48.44
CA ARG A 376 -33.31 -24.63 -47.76
C ARG A 376 -34.70 -24.71 -48.43
N VAL A 377 -35.77 -24.43 -47.67
CA VAL A 377 -37.00 -23.77 -48.17
C VAL A 377 -37.59 -22.79 -47.11
N GLN A 378 -38.00 -21.61 -47.56
CA GLN A 378 -39.10 -20.77 -47.01
C GLN A 378 -39.90 -20.27 -48.23
N PRO A 379 -41.24 -20.07 -48.14
CA PRO A 379 -41.75 -18.71 -47.89
C PRO A 379 -43.09 -18.64 -47.10
N ARG A 380 -43.62 -17.42 -47.00
CA ARG A 380 -44.84 -16.97 -46.27
C ARG A 380 -46.17 -17.43 -46.93
N TYR A 381 -47.27 -17.48 -46.16
CA TYR A 381 -48.39 -16.48 -46.16
C TYR A 381 -49.65 -17.02 -45.43
N GLY A 382 -50.51 -16.12 -44.91
CA GLY A 382 -51.94 -16.40 -44.70
C GLY A 382 -52.53 -16.21 -43.28
N THR A 383 -53.08 -15.02 -43.01
CA THR A 383 -54.23 -14.84 -42.09
C THR A 383 -55.53 -15.05 -42.89
N PRO A 384 -56.68 -15.41 -42.27
CA PRO A 384 -57.70 -14.36 -42.07
C PRO A 384 -58.73 -14.56 -40.90
N ASN A 385 -59.52 -13.50 -40.69
CA ASN A 385 -60.91 -13.45 -40.17
C ASN A 385 -61.26 -13.55 -38.67
N GLN A 386 -61.91 -12.48 -38.19
CA GLN A 386 -62.96 -12.46 -37.16
C GLN A 386 -64.33 -12.85 -37.77
N PRO A 387 -65.45 -12.79 -37.01
CA PRO A 387 -66.31 -11.60 -37.14
C PRO A 387 -67.06 -11.14 -35.86
N GLU A 388 -67.33 -9.82 -35.79
CA GLU A 388 -68.58 -9.13 -35.32
C GLU A 388 -69.18 -9.36 -33.90
N ALA A 389 -69.96 -8.43 -33.30
CA ALA A 389 -70.10 -6.95 -33.38
C ALA A 389 -71.12 -6.43 -32.33
N ARG A 390 -71.27 -5.08 -32.23
CA ARG A 390 -72.41 -4.29 -31.66
C ARG A 390 -72.53 -4.24 -30.11
N LEU A 391 -73.01 -3.16 -29.46
CA LEU A 391 -73.64 -1.89 -29.93
C LEU A 391 -73.33 -0.68 -28.99
N VAL A 392 -73.76 0.53 -29.38
CA VAL A 392 -73.61 1.88 -28.74
C VAL A 392 -74.98 2.34 -28.15
N PRO A 393 -75.23 3.59 -27.64
CA PRO A 393 -74.37 4.72 -27.18
C PRO A 393 -74.80 5.37 -25.83
N VAL A 394 -74.13 6.45 -25.38
CA VAL A 394 -74.68 7.84 -25.19
C VAL A 394 -73.73 8.71 -24.35
N ASP A 395 -73.55 9.96 -24.78
CA ASP A 395 -72.90 11.12 -24.16
C ASP A 395 -73.71 12.36 -24.67
N PRO A 396 -73.79 13.54 -23.98
CA PRO A 396 -72.76 14.58 -24.19
C PRO A 396 -72.62 15.73 -23.14
N GLN A 397 -71.62 16.59 -23.40
CA GLN A 397 -71.44 18.01 -22.99
C GLN A 397 -70.84 18.31 -21.58
N ALA A 398 -69.96 19.30 -21.39
CA ALA A 398 -69.47 20.36 -22.30
C ALA A 398 -67.96 20.73 -22.12
N GLU A 399 -67.31 21.10 -23.24
CA GLU A 399 -66.45 22.29 -23.52
C GLU A 399 -65.66 22.98 -22.37
N SER A 400 -64.42 23.50 -22.51
CA SER A 400 -63.34 23.54 -23.54
C SER A 400 -62.08 24.20 -22.85
N SER A 401 -60.88 24.55 -23.38
CA SER A 401 -60.25 24.77 -24.70
C SER A 401 -58.70 24.61 -24.61
N LEU A 402 -57.98 24.73 -25.76
CA LEU A 402 -56.51 24.78 -25.96
C LEU A 402 -56.21 25.80 -27.11
N PRO A 403 -54.95 26.02 -27.62
CA PRO A 403 -53.57 25.74 -27.16
C PRO A 403 -52.86 27.12 -26.90
N PRO A 404 -51.63 27.54 -27.33
CA PRO A 404 -50.44 26.88 -27.92
C PRO A 404 -49.04 27.35 -27.38
N GLU A 405 -47.98 27.04 -28.15
CA GLU A 405 -46.53 27.28 -27.96
C GLU A 405 -46.01 28.71 -28.32
N ARG A 406 -44.83 29.15 -27.78
CA ARG A 406 -43.53 29.30 -28.52
C ARG A 406 -42.44 30.22 -27.89
N ILE A 407 -41.19 29.71 -27.92
CA ILE A 407 -39.90 30.35 -28.29
C ILE A 407 -39.45 31.67 -27.59
N ALA A 408 -38.37 31.53 -26.79
CA ALA A 408 -37.23 32.43 -26.53
C ALA A 408 -37.34 33.98 -26.63
N ASN A 409 -36.86 34.67 -25.57
CA ASN A 409 -35.56 35.36 -25.60
C ASN A 409 -35.05 35.89 -24.24
N LYS A 410 -33.78 36.32 -24.20
CA LYS A 410 -33.13 37.07 -23.10
C LYS A 410 -33.80 38.43 -22.83
N PRO A 411 -33.68 38.94 -21.61
CA PRO A 411 -33.08 40.28 -21.43
C PRO A 411 -31.74 40.26 -20.66
N SER A 412 -31.02 41.38 -20.71
CA SER A 412 -29.69 41.57 -20.11
C SER A 412 -29.74 42.16 -18.69
N HIS A 413 -28.60 42.08 -17.98
CA HIS A 413 -28.33 42.85 -16.75
C HIS A 413 -28.54 44.35 -16.94
N PRO A 414 -28.72 45.09 -15.82
CA PRO A 414 -27.67 46.05 -15.49
C PRO A 414 -27.25 46.06 -14.00
N PHE A 415 -26.15 46.77 -13.72
CA PHE A 415 -25.58 47.17 -12.42
C PHE A 415 -24.99 46.09 -11.49
N SER A 416 -23.66 46.13 -11.35
CA SER A 416 -22.98 45.96 -10.06
C SER A 416 -23.02 47.28 -9.27
N PRO A 417 -22.84 47.23 -7.94
CA PRO A 417 -21.63 47.87 -7.42
C PRO A 417 -20.86 47.06 -6.37
N SER A 418 -19.55 47.36 -6.32
CA SER A 418 -18.62 47.34 -5.18
C SER A 418 -18.82 46.38 -3.99
N VAL A 419 -17.88 45.44 -3.88
CA VAL A 419 -17.02 45.18 -2.69
C VAL A 419 -17.62 45.51 -1.31
N GLU A 420 -18.00 44.46 -0.57
CA GLU A 420 -17.79 44.38 0.88
C GLU A 420 -17.08 43.07 1.24
N SER A 421 -16.40 43.06 2.39
CA SER A 421 -15.47 41.99 2.77
C SER A 421 -16.20 40.77 3.35
N GLY A 422 -16.34 39.70 2.56
CA GLY A 422 -16.87 38.41 3.02
C GLY A 422 -15.75 37.42 3.35
N VAL A 423 -15.71 36.93 4.59
CA VAL A 423 -14.74 35.93 5.06
C VAL A 423 -14.82 34.65 4.23
N GLU A 424 -13.70 34.20 3.66
CA GLU A 424 -13.59 32.85 3.11
C GLU A 424 -13.84 31.84 4.24
N SER A 425 -15.01 31.20 4.23
CA SER A 425 -15.36 30.21 5.24
C SER A 425 -14.43 29.01 5.13
N ALA A 426 -13.62 28.78 6.16
CA ALA A 426 -12.75 27.61 6.26
C ALA A 426 -13.59 26.34 6.03
N SER A 427 -13.16 25.50 5.08
CA SER A 427 -13.99 24.39 4.60
C SER A 427 -14.28 23.40 5.75
N PRO A 428 -15.55 23.08 6.05
CA PRO A 428 -15.91 22.24 7.19
C PRO A 428 -15.50 20.76 7.05
N ALA A 429 -14.89 20.39 5.91
CA ALA A 429 -14.61 19.01 5.50
C ALA A 429 -13.83 18.17 6.54
N ALA A 430 -12.88 18.75 7.28
CA ALA A 430 -12.14 18.02 8.32
C ALA A 430 -13.07 17.48 9.43
N ALA A 431 -14.11 18.25 9.77
CA ALA A 431 -14.95 17.99 10.93
C ALA A 431 -16.05 16.95 10.68
N THR A 432 -16.37 16.64 9.42
CA THR A 432 -17.57 15.87 9.08
C THR A 432 -17.54 14.45 9.69
N PRO A 433 -18.53 14.09 10.54
CA PRO A 433 -18.61 12.76 11.15
C PRO A 433 -19.31 11.76 10.22
N LEU A 434 -18.58 10.76 9.74
CA LEU A 434 -19.02 9.81 8.72
C LEU A 434 -20.08 8.82 9.24
N TYR A 435 -19.99 8.42 10.51
CA TYR A 435 -20.75 7.31 11.09
C TYR A 435 -21.76 7.75 12.16
N THR A 436 -22.13 9.04 12.21
CA THR A 436 -23.05 9.61 13.23
C THR A 436 -24.31 8.79 13.44
N ALA A 437 -24.96 8.34 12.36
CA ALA A 437 -26.17 7.53 12.40
C ALA A 437 -25.96 6.16 13.06
N LEU A 438 -24.74 5.61 13.00
CA LEU A 438 -24.41 4.28 13.51
C LEU A 438 -24.27 4.26 15.04
N ARG A 439 -24.19 5.42 15.69
CA ARG A 439 -24.06 5.53 17.15
C ARG A 439 -25.31 5.02 17.87
N ALA A 440 -26.49 5.39 17.38
CA ALA A 440 -27.78 4.92 17.91
C ALA A 440 -28.21 3.53 17.40
N ALA A 441 -27.53 2.98 16.39
CA ALA A 441 -27.83 1.67 15.82
C ALA A 441 -27.52 0.52 16.80
N THR A 442 -28.25 -0.59 16.70
CA THR A 442 -27.93 -1.82 17.44
C THR A 442 -26.59 -2.41 16.98
N PRO A 443 -25.88 -3.22 17.79
CA PRO A 443 -24.54 -3.72 17.42
C PRO A 443 -24.49 -4.45 16.07
N ALA A 444 -25.52 -5.24 15.73
CA ALA A 444 -25.62 -5.93 14.45
C ALA A 444 -25.87 -4.98 13.26
N VAL A 445 -26.77 -3.99 13.42
CA VAL A 445 -27.05 -2.99 12.37
C VAL A 445 -25.82 -2.09 12.16
N ARG A 446 -25.16 -1.67 13.26
CA ARG A 446 -23.89 -0.93 13.23
C ARG A 446 -22.81 -1.69 12.46
N ALA A 447 -22.60 -2.98 12.75
CA ALA A 447 -21.62 -3.80 12.03
C ALA A 447 -21.96 -3.92 10.53
N LYS A 448 -23.23 -4.16 10.17
CA LYS A 448 -23.67 -4.26 8.77
C LYS A 448 -23.46 -2.94 8.00
N GLN A 449 -23.94 -1.82 8.56
CA GLN A 449 -23.82 -0.50 7.92
C GLN A 449 -22.37 -0.01 7.84
N LEU A 450 -21.55 -0.23 8.88
CA LEU A 450 -20.12 0.08 8.85
C LEU A 450 -19.37 -0.75 7.80
N THR A 451 -19.72 -2.04 7.68
CA THR A 451 -19.15 -2.92 6.65
C THR A 451 -19.39 -2.38 5.25
N VAL A 452 -20.63 -1.96 4.94
CA VAL A 452 -20.97 -1.35 3.65
C VAL A 452 -20.26 -0.01 3.46
N ALA A 453 -20.19 0.85 4.48
CA ALA A 453 -19.62 2.18 4.38
C ALA A 453 -18.09 2.21 4.16
N ILE A 454 -17.36 1.22 4.70
CA ILE A 454 -15.92 1.02 4.49
C ILE A 454 -15.64 0.30 3.16
N HIS A 455 -16.51 -0.62 2.73
CA HIS A 455 -16.40 -1.32 1.45
C HIS A 455 -17.11 -0.60 0.30
N TRP A 456 -17.33 0.71 0.41
CA TRP A 456 -17.72 1.55 -0.71
C TRP A 456 -16.47 2.10 -1.37
N ASP A 457 -16.23 1.74 -2.63
CA ASP A 457 -14.98 2.05 -3.35
C ASP A 457 -14.92 3.53 -3.82
N ARG A 458 -14.82 4.44 -2.85
CA ARG A 458 -14.69 5.91 -3.03
C ARG A 458 -13.26 6.34 -3.39
N TYR A 459 -12.27 5.73 -2.76
CA TYR A 459 -10.90 6.25 -2.67
C TYR A 459 -9.85 5.33 -3.32
N LEU A 460 -10.29 4.32 -4.07
CA LEU A 460 -9.38 3.48 -4.84
C LEU A 460 -8.78 4.25 -6.05
N PRO A 461 -7.53 3.97 -6.45
CA PRO A 461 -6.92 4.56 -7.65
C PRO A 461 -7.68 4.25 -8.94
N GLU A 462 -7.52 5.08 -9.97
CA GLU A 462 -8.08 4.84 -11.31
C GLU A 462 -7.55 3.52 -11.91
N ASP A 463 -6.31 3.15 -11.57
CA ASP A 463 -5.65 1.88 -11.94
C ASP A 463 -5.83 0.78 -10.86
N ALA A 464 -6.88 0.84 -10.03
CA ALA A 464 -7.15 -0.16 -8.99
C ALA A 464 -7.51 -1.56 -9.52
N GLY A 465 -7.66 -1.75 -10.84
CA GLY A 465 -7.95 -3.03 -11.46
C GLY A 465 -9.42 -3.21 -11.86
N LYS A 466 -9.76 -4.40 -12.35
CA LYS A 466 -11.10 -4.71 -12.86
C LYS A 466 -11.99 -5.30 -11.74
N PRO A 467 -13.14 -4.69 -11.41
CA PRO A 467 -14.08 -5.25 -10.45
C PRO A 467 -14.49 -6.69 -10.78
N ILE A 468 -14.46 -7.58 -9.79
CA ILE A 468 -14.90 -8.98 -9.91
C ILE A 468 -15.65 -9.43 -8.64
N GLY A 469 -16.81 -10.04 -8.83
CA GLY A 469 -17.60 -10.65 -7.75
C GLY A 469 -17.03 -12.01 -7.33
N LEU A 470 -17.34 -12.45 -6.10
CA LEU A 470 -16.88 -13.73 -5.58
C LEU A 470 -17.36 -14.93 -6.43
N GLU A 471 -18.55 -14.82 -7.05
CA GLU A 471 -19.08 -15.85 -7.95
C GLU A 471 -18.25 -15.98 -9.23
N GLU A 472 -18.00 -14.88 -9.96
CA GLU A 472 -17.14 -14.92 -11.16
C GLU A 472 -15.72 -15.38 -10.81
N CYS A 473 -15.21 -15.01 -9.63
CA CYS A 473 -13.93 -15.48 -9.11
C CYS A 473 -13.90 -17.01 -8.93
N LEU A 474 -14.94 -17.60 -8.32
CA LEU A 474 -15.07 -19.05 -8.13
C LEU A 474 -15.39 -19.81 -9.42
N LEU A 475 -16.06 -19.19 -10.40
CA LEU A 475 -16.29 -19.76 -11.73
C LEU A 475 -15.00 -19.79 -12.59
N ARG A 476 -14.02 -18.93 -12.29
CA ARG A 476 -12.70 -18.89 -12.93
C ARG A 476 -11.63 -19.71 -12.20
N ASP A 477 -11.92 -20.32 -11.05
CA ASP A 477 -10.98 -21.15 -10.30
C ASP A 477 -10.68 -22.47 -11.03
N GLY A 478 -9.64 -22.45 -11.86
CA GLY A 478 -9.13 -23.63 -12.56
C GLY A 478 -8.28 -24.57 -11.68
N GLY A 479 -7.95 -24.17 -10.45
CA GLY A 479 -7.17 -24.98 -9.51
C GLY A 479 -8.03 -25.90 -8.64
N GLY A 480 -9.30 -25.54 -8.41
CA GLY A 480 -10.26 -26.29 -7.59
C GLY A 480 -10.08 -26.09 -6.08
N ASP A 481 -9.04 -25.39 -5.64
CA ASP A 481 -8.77 -24.99 -4.26
C ASP A 481 -9.60 -23.76 -3.88
N ARG A 482 -10.93 -23.99 -3.86
CA ARG A 482 -11.94 -22.96 -3.59
C ARG A 482 -11.70 -22.21 -2.28
N LEU A 483 -11.21 -22.90 -1.24
CA LEU A 483 -10.98 -22.29 0.07
C LEU A 483 -9.94 -21.18 -0.03
N ALA A 484 -8.74 -21.48 -0.54
CA ALA A 484 -7.71 -20.45 -0.59
C ALA A 484 -7.89 -19.46 -1.76
N THR A 485 -8.76 -19.76 -2.74
CA THR A 485 -9.31 -18.74 -3.66
C THR A 485 -10.23 -17.76 -2.93
N ILE A 486 -11.09 -18.22 -2.02
CA ILE A 486 -11.90 -17.35 -1.14
C ILE A 486 -11.01 -16.57 -0.15
N GLU A 487 -9.98 -17.19 0.44
CA GLU A 487 -9.01 -16.49 1.29
C GLU A 487 -8.27 -15.38 0.54
N ALA A 488 -7.80 -15.65 -0.68
CA ALA A 488 -7.16 -14.64 -1.53
C ALA A 488 -8.13 -13.50 -1.91
N TYR A 489 -9.40 -13.82 -2.17
CA TYR A 489 -10.44 -12.84 -2.46
C TYR A 489 -10.72 -11.91 -1.27
N TRP A 490 -10.91 -12.46 -0.07
CA TRP A 490 -11.13 -11.64 1.13
C TRP A 490 -9.88 -10.86 1.55
N LEU A 491 -8.67 -11.42 1.38
CA LEU A 491 -7.43 -10.69 1.56
C LEU A 491 -7.35 -9.48 0.62
N LEU A 492 -7.71 -9.63 -0.65
CA LEU A 492 -7.77 -8.53 -1.61
C LEU A 492 -8.81 -7.48 -1.19
N ARG A 493 -10.04 -7.88 -0.83
CA ARG A 493 -11.08 -6.94 -0.38
C ARG A 493 -10.61 -6.16 0.86
N ARG A 494 -9.94 -6.83 1.81
CA ARG A 494 -9.31 -6.19 2.98
C ARG A 494 -8.23 -5.18 2.58
N ARG A 495 -7.34 -5.51 1.65
CA ARG A 495 -6.30 -4.57 1.18
C ARG A 495 -6.87 -3.34 0.47
N ALA A 496 -7.94 -3.52 -0.30
CA ALA A 496 -8.67 -2.42 -0.92
C ALA A 496 -9.27 -1.48 0.15
N ALA A 497 -9.93 -2.02 1.18
CA ALA A 497 -10.48 -1.23 2.28
C ALA A 497 -9.38 -0.52 3.12
N GLN A 498 -8.27 -1.21 3.42
CA GLN A 498 -7.11 -0.63 4.14
C GLN A 498 -6.49 0.56 3.39
N TYR A 499 -6.39 0.48 2.05
CA TYR A 499 -5.93 1.62 1.23
C TYR A 499 -6.86 2.85 1.38
N GLN A 500 -8.17 2.63 1.37
CA GLN A 500 -9.15 3.72 1.42
C GLN A 500 -9.17 4.45 2.77
N ILE A 501 -9.04 3.73 3.88
CA ILE A 501 -8.96 4.34 5.22
C ILE A 501 -7.71 5.25 5.33
N LEU A 502 -6.58 4.82 4.75
CA LEU A 502 -5.35 5.62 4.73
C LEU A 502 -5.45 6.84 3.78
N ALA A 503 -6.26 6.75 2.72
CA ALA A 503 -6.58 7.89 1.87
C ALA A 503 -7.49 8.91 2.59
N GLU A 504 -8.51 8.45 3.30
CA GLU A 504 -9.39 9.27 4.15
C GLU A 504 -8.59 9.95 5.27
N GLN A 505 -7.63 9.24 5.89
CA GLN A 505 -6.71 9.83 6.86
C GLN A 505 -5.83 10.94 6.26
N ALA A 506 -5.32 10.74 5.04
CA ALA A 506 -4.52 11.76 4.34
C ALA A 506 -5.35 12.99 3.96
N GLU A 507 -6.59 12.83 3.46
CA GLU A 507 -7.51 13.96 3.22
C GLU A 507 -7.84 14.72 4.51
N PHE A 508 -8.03 14.02 5.63
CA PHE A 508 -8.30 14.66 6.93
C PHE A 508 -7.12 15.52 7.40
N PHE A 509 -5.89 15.02 7.32
CA PHE A 509 -4.71 15.80 7.69
C PHE A 509 -4.49 17.00 6.77
N GLU A 510 -4.75 16.88 5.46
CA GLU A 510 -4.70 18.01 4.53
C GLU A 510 -5.73 19.09 4.91
N ALA A 511 -6.97 18.69 5.24
CA ALA A 511 -8.01 19.63 5.66
C ALA A 511 -7.68 20.35 6.98
N LEU A 512 -6.93 19.72 7.89
CA LEU A 512 -6.44 20.34 9.13
C LEU A 512 -5.39 21.45 8.92
N VAL A 513 -4.67 21.49 7.78
CA VAL A 513 -3.63 22.50 7.52
C VAL A 513 -4.19 23.91 7.68
N SER A 514 -5.41 24.14 7.17
CA SER A 514 -6.12 25.42 7.28
C SER A 514 -6.42 25.85 8.73
N VAL A 515 -6.56 24.89 9.64
CA VAL A 515 -6.80 25.13 11.08
C VAL A 515 -5.48 25.43 11.79
N VAL A 516 -4.48 24.56 11.67
CA VAL A 516 -3.18 24.74 12.37
C VAL A 516 -2.50 26.05 11.93
N LEU A 517 -2.68 26.47 10.67
CA LEU A 517 -2.20 27.78 10.19
C LEU A 517 -2.84 28.99 10.89
N GLN A 518 -4.05 28.88 11.43
CA GLN A 518 -4.67 29.96 12.22
C GLN A 518 -4.00 30.07 13.59
N HIS A 519 -3.62 28.93 14.17
CA HIS A 519 -2.91 28.82 15.45
C HIS A 519 -1.40 29.12 15.35
N ARG A 520 -0.85 29.41 14.15
CA ARG A 520 0.60 29.61 13.92
C ARG A 520 1.26 30.69 14.80
N ASN A 521 0.49 31.64 15.31
CA ASN A 521 0.95 32.74 16.16
C ASN A 521 0.91 32.39 17.67
N GLU A 522 0.32 31.26 18.04
CA GLU A 522 0.27 30.77 19.42
C GLU A 522 1.63 30.20 19.87
N PRO A 523 1.91 30.10 21.18
CA PRO A 523 3.24 29.73 21.68
C PRO A 523 3.80 28.38 21.16
N THR A 524 2.94 27.44 20.77
CA THR A 524 3.33 26.14 20.19
C THR A 524 3.04 26.03 18.69
N GLY A 525 2.47 27.07 18.04
CA GLY A 525 1.93 26.99 16.68
C GLY A 525 2.92 26.53 15.61
N ALA A 526 4.21 26.87 15.77
CA ALA A 526 5.28 26.38 14.90
C ALA A 526 5.56 24.87 15.08
N ALA A 527 5.54 24.38 16.32
CA ALA A 527 5.69 22.95 16.61
C ALA A 527 4.43 22.16 16.22
N ASP A 528 3.23 22.75 16.30
CA ASP A 528 1.99 22.15 15.81
C ASP A 528 2.02 21.97 14.28
N MET A 529 2.46 23.00 13.53
CA MET A 529 2.63 22.91 12.07
C MET A 529 3.61 21.80 11.67
N LEU A 530 4.75 21.68 12.36
CA LEU A 530 5.74 20.63 12.07
C LEU A 530 5.22 19.23 12.42
N ARG A 531 4.44 19.09 13.51
CA ARG A 531 3.77 17.84 13.87
C ARG A 531 2.71 17.42 12.85
N LEU A 532 1.89 18.34 12.34
CA LEU A 532 0.93 18.03 11.28
C LEU A 532 1.64 17.63 9.98
N ASN A 533 2.70 18.33 9.58
CA ASN A 533 3.50 17.99 8.40
C ASN A 533 4.13 16.58 8.52
N ALA A 534 4.64 16.23 9.70
CA ALA A 534 5.12 14.87 9.97
C ALA A 534 4.01 13.82 9.82
N ALA A 535 2.80 14.10 10.34
CA ALA A 535 1.63 13.22 10.22
C ALA A 535 1.11 13.09 8.77
N GLN A 536 1.11 14.17 7.97
CA GLN A 536 0.77 14.14 6.54
C GLN A 536 1.75 13.26 5.75
N LEU A 537 3.05 13.45 5.94
CA LEU A 537 4.08 12.66 5.26
C LEU A 537 4.08 11.19 5.71
N ALA A 538 3.83 10.94 6.99
CA ALA A 538 3.58 9.60 7.53
C ALA A 538 2.39 8.91 6.84
N ALA A 539 1.21 9.54 6.82
CA ALA A 539 0.01 8.97 6.19
C ALA A 539 0.22 8.69 4.69
N ARG A 540 0.90 9.60 3.98
CA ARG A 540 1.27 9.41 2.57
C ARG A 540 2.22 8.22 2.36
N ALA A 541 3.20 8.03 3.25
CA ALA A 541 4.09 6.87 3.20
C ALA A 541 3.32 5.55 3.45
N GLU A 542 2.39 5.54 4.41
CA GLU A 542 1.51 4.38 4.64
C GLU A 542 0.61 4.07 3.45
N LEU A 543 0.03 5.09 2.81
CA LEU A 543 -0.77 4.93 1.60
C LEU A 543 0.05 4.30 0.46
N GLY A 544 1.33 4.68 0.34
CA GLY A 544 2.30 4.05 -0.56
C GLY A 544 2.54 2.57 -0.25
N ARG A 545 2.71 2.20 1.04
CA ARG A 545 2.83 0.80 1.48
C ARG A 545 1.55 0.01 1.18
N ALA A 546 0.39 0.59 1.44
CA ALA A 546 -0.91 -0.03 1.18
C ALA A 546 -1.14 -0.27 -0.32
N ARG A 547 -0.67 0.62 -1.22
CA ARG A 547 -0.75 0.40 -2.68
C ARG A 547 0.06 -0.82 -3.11
N VAL A 548 1.26 -1.02 -2.56
CA VAL A 548 2.08 -2.21 -2.82
C VAL A 548 1.35 -3.48 -2.36
N ALA A 549 0.89 -3.51 -1.10
CA ALA A 549 0.20 -4.66 -0.53
C ALA A 549 -1.13 -4.98 -1.24
N LEU A 550 -1.81 -3.98 -1.78
CA LEU A 550 -2.97 -4.14 -2.66
C LEU A 550 -2.57 -4.82 -3.98
N VAL A 551 -1.58 -4.30 -4.70
CA VAL A 551 -1.11 -4.87 -5.99
C VAL A 551 -0.60 -6.31 -5.83
N GLU A 552 0.06 -6.63 -4.71
CA GLU A 552 0.47 -8.00 -4.37
C GLU A 552 -0.74 -8.93 -4.17
N ALA A 553 -1.78 -8.49 -3.45
CA ALA A 553 -3.01 -9.26 -3.27
C ALA A 553 -3.81 -9.42 -4.58
N GLN A 554 -3.81 -8.41 -5.44
CA GLN A 554 -4.39 -8.49 -6.79
C GLN A 554 -3.70 -9.57 -7.62
N PHE A 555 -2.37 -9.61 -7.61
CA PHE A 555 -1.61 -10.63 -8.33
C PHE A 555 -1.83 -12.04 -7.77
N ALA A 556 -1.84 -12.19 -6.45
CA ALA A 556 -2.10 -13.47 -5.79
C ALA A 556 -3.47 -14.05 -6.17
N LEU A 557 -4.50 -13.20 -6.30
CA LEU A 557 -5.80 -13.62 -6.81
C LEU A 557 -5.75 -13.90 -8.33
N ALA A 558 -5.09 -13.03 -9.10
CA ALA A 558 -4.96 -13.16 -10.55
C ALA A 558 -4.34 -14.52 -10.98
N LEU A 559 -3.34 -15.00 -10.23
CA LEU A 559 -2.74 -16.32 -10.44
C LEU A 559 -3.76 -17.46 -10.28
N ARG A 560 -4.58 -17.42 -9.21
CA ARG A 560 -5.57 -18.47 -8.92
C ARG A 560 -6.69 -18.55 -9.97
N ILE A 561 -7.12 -17.41 -10.50
CA ILE A 561 -8.21 -17.33 -11.50
C ILE A 561 -7.73 -17.27 -12.96
N GLY A 562 -6.45 -17.55 -13.22
CA GLY A 562 -5.86 -17.52 -14.57
C GLY A 562 -5.76 -16.12 -15.21
N ALA A 563 -6.02 -15.04 -14.47
CA ALA A 563 -6.05 -13.65 -14.95
C ALA A 563 -4.71 -12.91 -14.80
N ALA A 564 -3.61 -13.59 -14.46
CA ALA A 564 -2.29 -12.97 -14.28
C ALA A 564 -1.72 -12.30 -15.55
N ASP A 565 -2.19 -12.74 -16.73
CA ASP A 565 -1.90 -12.16 -18.05
C ASP A 565 -2.94 -11.11 -18.50
N GLU A 566 -4.02 -10.86 -17.74
CA GLU A 566 -4.92 -9.72 -18.02
C GLU A 566 -4.21 -8.39 -17.70
N ALA A 567 -4.38 -7.38 -18.56
CA ALA A 567 -3.70 -6.08 -18.41
C ALA A 567 -4.05 -5.38 -17.08
N ALA A 568 -5.33 -5.43 -16.71
CA ALA A 568 -5.85 -5.03 -15.41
C ALA A 568 -6.15 -6.28 -14.58
N TRP A 569 -5.48 -6.40 -13.42
CA TRP A 569 -5.71 -7.50 -12.48
C TRP A 569 -7.06 -7.32 -11.73
N PRO A 570 -7.64 -8.40 -11.18
CA PRO A 570 -8.91 -8.35 -10.47
C PRO A 570 -8.90 -7.38 -9.27
N LEU A 571 -10.08 -6.88 -8.94
CA LEU A 571 -10.41 -6.10 -7.76
C LEU A 571 -11.69 -6.70 -7.14
N ALA A 572 -11.60 -7.29 -5.94
CA ALA A 572 -12.74 -7.88 -5.26
C ALA A 572 -13.82 -6.83 -4.98
N SER A 573 -15.08 -7.05 -5.40
CA SER A 573 -16.19 -6.11 -5.23
C SER A 573 -17.30 -6.56 -4.27
N THR A 574 -17.49 -7.86 -4.06
CA THR A 574 -18.49 -8.41 -3.12
C THR A 574 -18.19 -7.94 -1.69
N VAL A 575 -19.21 -7.47 -0.99
CA VAL A 575 -19.12 -7.01 0.41
C VAL A 575 -19.03 -8.23 1.35
N PRO A 576 -18.13 -8.26 2.36
CA PRO A 576 -18.05 -9.37 3.31
C PRO A 576 -19.28 -9.47 4.22
N HIS A 577 -19.61 -10.67 4.69
CA HIS A 577 -20.69 -10.89 5.66
C HIS A 577 -20.31 -10.40 7.07
N SER A 578 -21.20 -9.65 7.71
CA SER A 578 -21.01 -9.11 9.07
C SER A 578 -22.22 -9.26 9.99
N GLY A 579 -23.31 -9.86 9.49
CA GLY A 579 -24.46 -10.27 10.30
C GLY A 579 -24.20 -11.57 11.05
N GLU A 580 -25.21 -12.10 11.73
CA GLU A 580 -25.16 -13.46 12.28
C GLU A 580 -25.09 -14.49 11.15
N TYR A 581 -24.36 -15.58 11.35
CA TYR A 581 -24.23 -16.65 10.37
C TYR A 581 -25.03 -17.88 10.81
N LEU A 582 -26.05 -18.24 10.03
CA LEU A 582 -26.94 -19.36 10.32
C LEU A 582 -26.29 -20.69 9.91
N LEU A 583 -25.55 -21.29 10.85
CA LEU A 583 -24.87 -22.59 10.69
C LEU A 583 -25.82 -23.73 10.26
N LYS A 584 -27.09 -23.68 10.69
CA LYS A 584 -28.14 -24.71 10.44
C LYS A 584 -27.69 -26.13 10.84
N LEU A 585 -27.05 -26.28 12.00
CA LEU A 585 -26.51 -27.55 12.50
C LEU A 585 -27.58 -28.64 12.55
N ASP A 586 -28.80 -28.32 12.97
CA ASP A 586 -29.92 -29.28 13.08
C ASP A 586 -30.38 -29.87 11.74
N ALA A 587 -29.94 -29.29 10.61
CA ALA A 587 -30.19 -29.80 9.26
C ALA A 587 -29.02 -30.62 8.68
N GLN A 588 -27.92 -30.78 9.44
CA GLN A 588 -26.73 -31.53 9.01
C GLN A 588 -26.75 -32.99 9.47
N PRO A 589 -26.08 -33.92 8.78
CA PRO A 589 -25.91 -35.29 9.26
C PRO A 589 -25.10 -35.33 10.56
N GLN A 590 -25.52 -36.12 11.56
CA GLN A 590 -24.81 -36.23 12.84
C GLN A 590 -23.33 -36.61 12.67
N SER A 591 -23.03 -37.52 11.74
CA SER A 591 -21.66 -37.94 11.39
C SER A 591 -20.76 -36.83 10.86
N LEU A 592 -21.35 -35.72 10.40
CA LEU A 592 -20.65 -34.49 9.99
C LEU A 592 -20.55 -33.50 11.15
N ILE A 593 -21.63 -33.34 11.93
CA ILE A 593 -21.66 -32.51 13.16
C ILE A 593 -20.60 -32.97 14.16
N ASP A 594 -20.38 -34.28 14.30
CA ASP A 594 -19.40 -34.83 15.25
C ASP A 594 -17.94 -34.59 14.85
N THR A 595 -17.66 -34.17 13.61
CA THR A 595 -16.30 -33.94 13.12
C THR A 595 -15.63 -32.73 13.79
N TRP A 596 -14.33 -32.84 14.08
CA TRP A 596 -13.59 -31.79 14.78
C TRP A 596 -13.64 -30.40 14.07
N PRO A 597 -13.50 -30.27 12.74
CA PRO A 597 -13.59 -28.97 12.07
C PRO A 597 -14.96 -28.31 12.25
N VAL A 598 -16.06 -29.07 12.08
CA VAL A 598 -17.43 -28.56 12.24
C VAL A 598 -17.67 -28.13 13.69
N ARG A 599 -17.27 -28.95 14.68
CA ARG A 599 -17.40 -28.61 16.11
C ARG A 599 -16.58 -27.38 16.51
N ARG A 600 -15.36 -27.23 15.98
CA ARG A 600 -14.50 -26.06 16.21
C ARG A 600 -15.16 -24.81 15.63
N LEU A 601 -15.57 -24.85 14.36
CA LEU A 601 -16.17 -23.71 13.65
C LEU A 601 -17.52 -23.31 14.25
N ALA A 602 -18.37 -24.26 14.63
CA ALA A 602 -19.61 -24.00 15.34
C ALA A 602 -19.42 -23.25 16.67
N ALA A 603 -18.29 -23.48 17.36
CA ALA A 603 -17.93 -22.78 18.58
C ALA A 603 -17.28 -21.40 18.33
N THR A 604 -16.48 -21.25 17.26
CA THR A 604 -15.73 -19.99 17.01
C THR A 604 -16.53 -18.94 16.23
N ILE A 605 -17.36 -19.33 15.26
CA ILE A 605 -18.09 -18.41 14.37
C ILE A 605 -18.99 -17.43 15.16
N PRO A 606 -19.77 -17.83 16.19
CA PRO A 606 -20.54 -16.89 17.00
C PRO A 606 -19.67 -15.88 17.75
N GLY A 607 -18.53 -16.32 18.30
CA GLY A 607 -17.58 -15.44 19.00
C GLY A 607 -16.88 -14.44 18.05
N GLN A 608 -16.58 -14.87 16.83
CA GLN A 608 -16.05 -13.98 15.78
C GLN A 608 -17.08 -12.94 15.33
N CYS A 609 -18.35 -13.32 15.16
CA CYS A 609 -19.44 -12.39 14.88
C CYS A 609 -19.55 -11.30 15.97
N GLU A 610 -19.44 -11.69 17.23
CA GLU A 610 -19.46 -10.75 18.35
C GLU A 610 -18.22 -9.86 18.41
N ASN A 611 -17.03 -10.39 18.11
CA ASN A 611 -15.82 -9.57 17.99
C ASN A 611 -15.92 -8.51 16.86
N VAL A 612 -16.52 -8.87 15.71
CA VAL A 612 -16.80 -7.93 14.61
C VAL A 612 -17.72 -6.79 15.07
N ARG A 613 -18.73 -7.06 15.90
CA ARG A 613 -19.61 -6.03 16.47
C ARG A 613 -18.90 -5.13 17.48
N GLN A 614 -18.01 -5.70 18.30
CA GLN A 614 -17.26 -4.95 19.30
C GLN A 614 -16.26 -3.99 18.65
N HIS A 615 -15.52 -4.44 17.63
CA HIS A 615 -14.70 -3.53 16.82
C HIS A 615 -15.55 -2.51 16.04
N ALA A 616 -16.73 -2.87 15.54
CA ALA A 616 -17.64 -1.89 14.91
C ALA A 616 -18.12 -0.81 15.89
N ALA A 617 -18.28 -1.12 17.17
CA ALA A 617 -18.55 -0.12 18.20
C ALA A 617 -17.31 0.75 18.49
N ALA A 618 -16.12 0.13 18.58
CA ALA A 618 -14.87 0.85 18.81
C ALA A 618 -14.55 1.87 17.70
N VAL A 619 -14.82 1.55 16.43
CA VAL A 619 -14.66 2.49 15.31
C VAL A 619 -15.56 3.72 15.43
N VAL A 620 -16.83 3.54 15.82
CA VAL A 620 -17.79 4.65 15.95
C VAL A 620 -17.47 5.57 17.13
N GLU A 621 -17.02 5.02 18.26
CA GLU A 621 -16.56 5.84 19.39
C GLU A 621 -15.17 6.46 19.13
N ALA A 622 -14.27 5.81 18.38
CA ALA A 622 -13.01 6.40 17.94
C ALA A 622 -13.20 7.58 16.98
N GLU A 623 -14.15 7.50 16.03
CA GLU A 623 -14.53 8.68 15.23
C GLU A 623 -15.13 9.78 16.11
N THR A 624 -16.02 9.42 17.04
CA THR A 624 -16.62 10.39 17.97
C THR A 624 -15.54 11.13 18.77
N ALA A 625 -14.48 10.42 19.18
CA ALA A 625 -13.30 11.02 19.80
C ALA A 625 -12.49 11.91 18.85
N ARG A 626 -12.23 11.48 17.60
CA ARG A 626 -11.55 12.28 16.56
C ARG A 626 -12.25 13.61 16.31
N VAL A 627 -13.57 13.57 16.10
CA VAL A 627 -14.37 14.76 15.77
C VAL A 627 -14.38 15.72 16.96
N ALA A 628 -14.62 15.22 18.18
CA ALA A 628 -14.57 16.04 19.39
C ALA A 628 -13.17 16.60 19.69
N ALA A 629 -12.09 15.88 19.37
CA ALA A 629 -10.71 16.38 19.50
C ALA A 629 -10.44 17.49 18.48
N ALA A 630 -10.81 17.30 17.22
CA ALA A 630 -10.66 18.30 16.17
C ALA A 630 -11.50 19.56 16.43
N GLU A 631 -12.65 19.45 17.09
CA GLU A 631 -13.47 20.59 17.55
C GLU A 631 -12.80 21.34 18.70
N LYS A 632 -12.34 20.61 19.73
CA LYS A 632 -11.58 21.21 20.84
C LYS A 632 -10.31 21.90 20.38
N TYR A 633 -9.64 21.40 19.33
CA TYR A 633 -8.46 22.05 18.78
C TYR A 633 -8.81 23.39 18.12
N ARG A 634 -9.86 23.41 17.27
CA ARG A 634 -10.43 24.63 16.68
C ARG A 634 -10.90 25.68 17.70
N SER A 635 -11.15 25.29 18.95
CA SER A 635 -11.49 26.19 20.05
C SER A 635 -10.35 26.44 21.04
N GLY A 636 -9.10 26.14 20.67
CA GLY A 636 -7.91 26.33 21.53
C GLY A 636 -7.94 25.54 22.86
N SER A 637 -8.80 24.52 22.93
CA SER A 637 -9.14 23.78 24.15
C SER A 637 -8.45 22.42 24.27
N THR A 638 -7.58 22.07 23.31
CA THR A 638 -6.65 20.93 23.37
C THR A 638 -5.46 21.17 22.42
N ALA A 639 -4.38 20.41 22.56
CA ALA A 639 -3.21 20.48 21.67
C ALA A 639 -3.39 19.58 20.43
N VAL A 640 -2.62 19.85 19.36
CA VAL A 640 -2.71 19.07 18.11
C VAL A 640 -2.43 17.58 18.32
N ASP A 641 -1.58 17.23 19.29
CA ASP A 641 -1.26 15.85 19.67
C ASP A 641 -2.53 15.01 19.90
N GLN A 642 -3.54 15.56 20.58
CA GLN A 642 -4.77 14.85 20.88
C GLN A 642 -5.60 14.54 19.63
N VAL A 643 -5.50 15.38 18.60
CA VAL A 643 -6.14 15.16 17.29
C VAL A 643 -5.38 14.07 16.53
N LEU A 644 -4.04 14.11 16.52
CA LEU A 644 -3.21 13.10 15.86
C LEU A 644 -3.39 11.71 16.51
N GLU A 645 -3.44 11.64 17.83
CA GLU A 645 -3.70 10.41 18.60
C GLU A 645 -5.08 9.82 18.31
N THR A 646 -6.13 10.65 18.24
CA THR A 646 -7.49 10.16 17.98
C THR A 646 -7.70 9.72 16.53
N VAL A 647 -6.99 10.33 15.56
CA VAL A 647 -6.94 9.83 14.18
C VAL A 647 -6.22 8.47 14.12
N ALA A 648 -5.05 8.35 14.76
CA ALA A 648 -4.31 7.09 14.80
C ALA A 648 -5.15 5.95 15.42
N ALA A 649 -5.85 6.25 16.53
CA ALA A 649 -6.78 5.31 17.15
C ALA A 649 -7.95 4.92 16.23
N GLN A 650 -8.53 5.85 15.45
CA GLN A 650 -9.56 5.50 14.47
C GLN A 650 -8.99 4.58 13.37
N THR A 651 -7.82 4.88 12.82
CA THR A 651 -7.17 4.03 11.80
C THR A 651 -6.85 2.63 12.35
N GLU A 652 -6.39 2.53 13.60
CA GLU A 652 -6.13 1.26 14.30
C GLU A 652 -7.41 0.44 14.50
N GLN A 653 -8.46 1.02 15.10
CA GLN A 653 -9.73 0.30 15.34
C GLN A 653 -10.40 -0.12 14.03
N THR A 654 -10.30 0.68 12.98
CA THR A 654 -10.87 0.35 11.66
C THR A 654 -10.07 -0.76 10.98
N SER A 655 -8.75 -0.83 11.19
CA SER A 655 -7.91 -1.94 10.75
C SER A 655 -8.24 -3.24 11.50
N ALA A 656 -8.39 -3.18 12.83
CA ALA A 656 -8.76 -4.33 13.66
C ALA A 656 -10.18 -4.86 13.36
N PHE A 657 -11.12 -3.96 13.02
CA PHE A 657 -12.43 -4.32 12.48
C PHE A 657 -12.30 -5.11 11.16
N LEU A 658 -11.50 -4.61 10.21
CA LEU A 658 -11.27 -5.27 8.92
C LEU A 658 -10.58 -6.63 9.05
N ASP A 659 -9.60 -6.76 9.95
CA ASP A 659 -8.95 -8.04 10.24
C ASP A 659 -9.94 -9.05 10.84
N SER A 660 -10.73 -8.64 11.84
CA SER A 660 -11.76 -9.47 12.48
C SER A 660 -12.86 -9.91 11.50
N LEU A 661 -13.31 -9.00 10.64
CA LEU A 661 -14.30 -9.26 9.60
C LEU A 661 -13.77 -10.27 8.57
N THR A 662 -12.50 -10.16 8.19
CA THR A 662 -11.85 -11.09 7.26
C THR A 662 -11.74 -12.49 7.87
N GLU A 663 -11.34 -12.60 9.15
CA GLU A 663 -11.24 -13.87 9.85
C GLU A 663 -12.60 -14.56 10.04
N TYR A 664 -13.66 -13.78 10.30
CA TYR A 664 -15.04 -14.25 10.35
C TYR A 664 -15.49 -14.84 9.00
N ASN A 665 -15.26 -14.11 7.90
CA ASN A 665 -15.63 -14.57 6.55
C ASN A 665 -14.82 -15.79 6.09
N ARG A 666 -13.55 -15.90 6.52
CA ARG A 666 -12.69 -17.07 6.32
C ARG A 666 -13.21 -18.30 7.05
N SER A 667 -13.65 -18.14 8.28
CA SER A 667 -14.22 -19.21 9.10
C SER A 667 -15.59 -19.67 8.57
N ILE A 668 -16.41 -18.74 8.08
CA ILE A 668 -17.63 -19.03 7.31
C ILE A 668 -17.31 -19.85 6.04
N ALA A 669 -16.25 -19.50 5.32
CA ALA A 669 -15.85 -20.22 4.11
C ALA A 669 -15.37 -21.65 4.39
N GLU A 670 -14.55 -21.85 5.43
CA GLU A 670 -14.14 -23.19 5.88
C GLU A 670 -15.36 -24.01 6.33
N TYR A 671 -16.33 -23.41 7.03
CA TYR A 671 -17.56 -24.09 7.45
C TYR A 671 -18.41 -24.49 6.24
N ALA A 672 -18.73 -23.55 5.35
CA ALA A 672 -19.55 -23.79 4.17
C ALA A 672 -18.94 -24.87 3.25
N LEU A 673 -17.62 -24.84 3.03
CA LEU A 673 -16.92 -25.88 2.25
C LEU A 673 -16.80 -27.22 2.98
N THR A 674 -16.92 -27.26 4.30
CA THR A 674 -16.97 -28.51 5.07
C THR A 674 -18.37 -29.13 5.05
N VAL A 675 -19.45 -28.33 5.04
CA VAL A 675 -20.83 -28.85 5.12
C VAL A 675 -21.59 -28.96 3.80
N LEU A 676 -21.15 -28.26 2.75
CA LEU A 676 -21.73 -28.38 1.42
C LEU A 676 -20.99 -29.45 0.59
N PRO A 677 -21.68 -30.22 -0.27
CA PRO A 677 -21.01 -31.16 -1.17
C PRO A 677 -19.93 -30.48 -2.03
N PRO A 678 -18.76 -31.11 -2.28
CA PRO A 678 -17.70 -30.53 -3.11
C PRO A 678 -18.16 -30.14 -4.52
N SER A 679 -19.17 -30.83 -5.06
CA SER A 679 -19.82 -30.54 -6.35
C SER A 679 -20.84 -29.39 -6.31
N THR A 680 -20.92 -28.62 -5.22
CA THR A 680 -21.85 -27.49 -5.11
C THR A 680 -21.51 -26.40 -6.14
N PRO A 681 -22.49 -25.91 -6.92
CA PRO A 681 -22.31 -24.79 -7.84
C PRO A 681 -21.82 -23.50 -7.16
N ALA A 682 -21.15 -22.62 -7.93
CA ALA A 682 -20.51 -21.42 -7.39
C ALA A 682 -21.52 -20.41 -6.83
N ASP A 683 -22.64 -20.18 -7.52
CA ASP A 683 -23.80 -19.40 -7.07
C ASP A 683 -24.27 -19.86 -5.68
N LYS A 684 -24.55 -21.15 -5.53
CA LYS A 684 -25.06 -21.72 -4.27
C LYS A 684 -24.07 -21.68 -3.13
N LEU A 685 -22.77 -21.76 -3.44
CA LEU A 685 -21.72 -21.54 -2.46
C LEU A 685 -21.70 -20.06 -2.03
N VAL A 686 -21.73 -19.11 -2.95
CA VAL A 686 -21.72 -17.67 -2.63
C VAL A 686 -22.95 -17.26 -1.81
N SER A 687 -24.16 -17.72 -2.16
CA SER A 687 -25.38 -17.50 -1.35
C SER A 687 -25.33 -18.16 0.04
N ALA A 688 -24.37 -19.06 0.29
CA ALA A 688 -24.10 -19.66 1.59
C ALA A 688 -22.89 -19.01 2.32
N LEU A 689 -22.17 -18.08 1.69
CA LEU A 689 -21.08 -17.30 2.29
C LEU A 689 -21.52 -15.88 2.65
N VAL A 690 -22.32 -15.26 1.78
CA VAL A 690 -22.77 -13.87 1.90
C VAL A 690 -24.29 -13.86 1.95
N VAL A 691 -24.85 -13.28 3.00
CA VAL A 691 -26.28 -12.93 3.05
C VAL A 691 -26.44 -11.59 2.34
N GLU A 692 -27.30 -11.53 1.32
CA GLU A 692 -27.58 -10.28 0.61
C GLU A 692 -28.11 -9.18 1.57
N PRO A 693 -27.75 -7.91 1.34
CA PRO A 693 -27.97 -6.83 2.31
C PRO A 693 -29.43 -6.32 2.37
#